data_AF-A0A9N8ZM70-F1
#
_entry.id   AF-A0A9N8ZM70-F1
#
_cell.length_a   1.000
_cell.length_b   1.000
_cell.length_c   1.000
_cell.angle_alpha   90.00
_cell.angle_beta   90.00
_cell.angle_gamma   90.00
#
_symmetry.space_group_name_H-M   'P 1'
#
loop_
_entity.id
_entity.type
_entity.pdbx_description
1 polymer ?
#
loop_
_entity_poly.entity_id
_entity_poly.type
_entity_poly.pdbx_seq_one_letter_code
_entity_poly.pdbx_strand_id
1 'polypeptide(L)'
;MPIPVKILVFNSSKKFFINRYRCNKCGEIYLVGECGNVTMHSQCPTCKGEIGGRDYNQPSEGNTRLDGEPLTQQRDAKDKRGYIVEEKITETFYSIRTMSPASYRIIHLFIHAIIGIQAPSEVVSKFIKHNAKENNTNLNRAEDIAPFCAIHINNDWDALKTILACDDEQLALVLHAILSEMTQQPLQQPARLSTPIERETWENQFSQKYILPLTKNVMGTATDFSILLETNVTNAQQKTKAEVSEVMKLNDQYMEKYLPRLWRLVGNADINNFRAYYLNDAKHIEAYPFLAIFLKHENNLHLISHLSPIVEFVQILSTSLSYRIERQEARTTTFRQFILKESDSDGTGETRRTLDKAFINFADSWNDLIPYVNRYQCHPLPQAMPKMHDNIPVVFGLLEPVNESLFLCAAIDFLVQLQNAFLNEVVEIPLKTCQSLKFLEKPTIQNDDDRHIQSTYHLKSITLDNAKRSKNIISYDNRNSEIFRFSQFDLRIGHGREIQYDLRKIEAELALELVHEKSLIKAVEKELYLEPFVYHKEMFSGSMTILSEIKKLMPQEHIPEDKKAIFVGTYSSYGNYGEGGSSALENPKELLSALEIILCFLKRTSGSDYDTLITEYIENWMKLAVLKENNNSYKLLLKAGLQLKHIVALYELVEEHVADVVATCIPQKYQETLGYSLQQDILDAVDFESLEQGEQNQSNKNLRIPAKAFATALKRFIIRYLTTNESIIETEDLMYYLVEDESLECWPDWVDKRVIKNKFPPSLRISHTFETYQFIKETIEVTF
;
A
#
# COMPACT_ATOMS: atom_id res chain seq x y z
N MET A 1 38.09 -20.55 8.80
CA MET A 1 38.41 -19.12 8.53
C MET A 1 38.22 -18.87 7.04
N PRO A 2 37.20 -18.10 6.63
CA PRO A 2 36.98 -17.76 5.22
C PRO A 2 37.72 -16.46 4.86
N ILE A 3 38.34 -16.42 3.68
CA ILE A 3 38.97 -15.23 3.10
C ILE A 3 37.87 -14.44 2.34
N PRO A 4 37.74 -13.12 2.55
CA PRO A 4 36.56 -12.36 2.13
C PRO A 4 36.71 -11.80 0.71
N VAL A 5 35.75 -12.10 -0.17
CA VAL A 5 35.38 -11.16 -1.24
C VAL A 5 34.40 -10.16 -0.59
N LYS A 6 34.89 -8.98 -0.19
CA LYS A 6 34.03 -7.91 0.33
C LYS A 6 33.18 -7.36 -0.81
N ILE A 7 31.94 -7.83 -0.90
CA ILE A 7 30.85 -7.15 -1.60
C ILE A 7 30.34 -6.07 -0.63
N LEU A 8 30.33 -4.80 -1.04
CA LEU A 8 29.51 -3.78 -0.37
C LEU A 8 28.06 -4.03 -0.81
N VAL A 9 27.34 -4.86 -0.04
CA VAL A 9 25.90 -5.10 -0.21
C VAL A 9 25.15 -4.18 0.74
N PHE A 10 24.27 -3.34 0.19
CA PHE A 10 23.16 -2.76 0.94
C PHE A 10 21.87 -3.49 0.54
N ASN A 11 21.07 -3.87 1.54
CA ASN A 11 19.74 -4.42 1.41
C ASN A 11 18.82 -3.53 0.54
N SER A 12 18.10 -4.12 -0.41
CA SER A 12 16.66 -3.89 -0.70
C SER A 12 16.29 -4.19 -2.16
N SER A 13 15.00 -4.47 -2.33
CA SER A 13 14.26 -5.06 -3.43
C SER A 13 14.15 -4.21 -4.73
N LYS A 14 15.25 -3.68 -5.26
CA LYS A 14 15.30 -3.10 -6.63
C LYS A 14 16.16 -3.98 -7.54
N LYS A 15 15.76 -4.15 -8.81
CA LYS A 15 16.62 -4.74 -9.85
C LYS A 15 17.90 -3.88 -9.94
N PHE A 16 19.04 -4.43 -9.54
CA PHE A 16 20.33 -3.75 -9.69
C PHE A 16 20.89 -4.01 -11.09
N PHE A 17 21.40 -2.97 -11.74
CA PHE A 17 22.22 -3.08 -12.94
C PHE A 17 23.70 -3.14 -12.50
N ILE A 18 24.40 -4.22 -12.85
CA ILE A 18 25.77 -4.52 -12.40
C ILE A 18 26.65 -4.81 -13.63
N ASN A 19 27.83 -4.21 -13.72
CA ASN A 19 28.85 -4.60 -14.71
C ASN A 19 30.08 -5.18 -14.05
N ARG A 20 30.74 -6.11 -14.74
CA ARG A 20 31.98 -6.73 -14.31
C ARG A 20 33.17 -6.10 -15.02
N TYR A 21 34.24 -5.91 -14.26
CA TYR A 21 35.51 -5.40 -14.75
C TYR A 21 36.63 -6.34 -14.34
N ARG A 22 37.69 -6.39 -15.15
CA ARG A 22 38.87 -7.22 -14.90
C ARG A 22 40.06 -6.34 -14.53
N CYS A 23 40.70 -6.65 -13.41
CA CYS A 23 41.95 -6.04 -12.99
C CYS A 23 43.08 -6.40 -13.97
N ASN A 24 43.80 -5.39 -14.47
CA ASN A 24 44.89 -5.56 -15.42
C ASN A 24 46.06 -6.40 -14.87
N LYS A 25 46.37 -6.25 -13.56
CA LYS A 25 47.59 -6.83 -12.98
C LYS A 25 47.46 -8.31 -12.64
N CYS A 26 46.31 -8.76 -12.13
CA CYS A 26 46.13 -10.14 -11.69
C CYS A 26 44.91 -10.85 -12.28
N GLY A 27 44.13 -10.16 -13.11
CA GLY A 27 42.93 -10.73 -13.73
C GLY A 27 41.73 -10.87 -12.80
N GLU A 28 41.82 -10.42 -11.55
CA GLU A 28 40.71 -10.48 -10.57
C GLU A 28 39.49 -9.71 -11.11
N ILE A 29 38.32 -10.34 -11.02
CA ILE A 29 37.06 -9.73 -11.48
C ILE A 29 36.44 -8.96 -10.31
N TYR A 30 36.08 -7.70 -10.55
CA TYR A 30 35.38 -6.86 -9.60
C TYR A 30 34.08 -6.32 -10.19
N LEU A 31 33.12 -5.99 -9.32
CA LEU A 31 31.76 -5.57 -9.68
C LEU A 31 31.57 -4.07 -9.48
N VAL A 32 30.77 -3.46 -10.37
CA VAL A 32 30.35 -2.07 -10.31
C VAL A 32 28.82 -2.02 -10.40
N GLY A 33 28.17 -1.48 -9.37
CA GLY A 33 26.70 -1.42 -9.24
C GLY A 33 26.06 -0.14 -9.80
N GLU A 34 24.81 0.09 -9.39
CA GLU A 34 23.94 1.22 -9.76
C GLU A 34 23.63 1.35 -11.26
N CYS A 35 24.52 2.00 -12.01
CA CYS A 35 24.43 2.22 -13.46
C CYS A 35 25.43 1.37 -14.24
N GLY A 36 26.24 0.56 -13.55
CA GLY A 36 27.26 -0.30 -14.14
C GLY A 36 28.51 0.43 -14.67
N ASN A 37 28.59 1.75 -14.54
CA ASN A 37 29.77 2.51 -14.93
C ASN A 37 30.64 2.83 -13.72
N VAL A 38 31.96 2.75 -13.88
CA VAL A 38 32.90 3.14 -12.84
C VAL A 38 32.76 4.63 -12.55
N THR A 39 32.57 4.97 -11.29
CA THR A 39 32.52 6.35 -10.76
C THR A 39 33.39 6.52 -9.51
N MET A 40 33.93 5.41 -9.01
CA MET A 40 34.83 5.38 -7.86
C MET A 40 36.03 4.47 -8.15
N HIS A 41 37.20 4.83 -7.62
CA HIS A 41 38.41 4.01 -7.67
C HIS A 41 38.65 3.30 -6.32
N SER A 42 39.32 2.15 -6.34
CA SER A 42 39.61 1.29 -5.20
C SER A 42 40.88 0.45 -5.45
N GLN A 43 41.26 -0.41 -4.50
CA GLN A 43 42.39 -1.33 -4.62
C GLN A 43 41.91 -2.78 -4.77
N CYS A 44 42.54 -3.51 -5.70
CA CYS A 44 42.29 -4.92 -5.93
C CYS A 44 42.57 -5.72 -4.65
N PRO A 45 41.63 -6.56 -4.17
CA PRO A 45 41.83 -7.32 -2.95
C PRO A 45 43.01 -8.30 -3.06
N THR A 46 43.27 -8.82 -4.27
CA THR A 46 44.29 -9.84 -4.55
C THR A 46 45.68 -9.24 -4.78
N CYS A 47 45.84 -8.28 -5.70
CA CYS A 47 47.17 -7.75 -6.07
C CYS A 47 47.46 -6.33 -5.59
N LYS A 48 46.50 -5.69 -4.89
CA LYS A 48 46.56 -4.28 -4.45
C LYS A 48 46.74 -3.26 -5.58
N GLY A 49 46.66 -3.68 -6.84
CA GLY A 49 46.62 -2.78 -8.01
C GLY A 49 45.35 -1.94 -8.04
N GLU A 50 45.38 -0.79 -8.71
CA GLU A 50 44.22 0.10 -8.81
C GLU A 50 43.08 -0.52 -9.65
N ILE A 51 41.86 -0.43 -9.13
CA ILE A 51 40.60 -0.85 -9.76
C ILE A 51 39.55 0.25 -9.69
N GLY A 52 38.49 0.16 -10.48
CA GLY A 52 37.46 1.22 -10.57
C GLY A 52 37.89 2.35 -11.50
N GLY A 53 37.48 3.60 -11.23
CA GLY A 53 37.76 4.80 -12.05
C GLY A 53 37.21 6.05 -11.39
N ARG A 54 37.92 7.20 -11.46
CA ARG A 54 37.46 8.46 -10.84
C ARG A 54 36.42 9.20 -11.68
N ASP A 55 36.43 8.94 -12.99
CA ASP A 55 35.54 9.57 -13.96
C ASP A 55 34.55 8.55 -14.52
N TYR A 56 33.34 9.03 -14.82
CA TYR A 56 32.24 8.19 -15.31
C TYR A 56 32.67 7.37 -16.54
N ASN A 57 32.56 6.04 -16.44
CA ASN A 57 32.89 5.08 -17.50
C ASN A 57 34.37 5.12 -17.97
N GLN A 58 35.28 5.64 -17.13
CA GLN A 58 36.73 5.59 -17.37
C GLN A 58 37.43 4.72 -16.32
N PRO A 59 37.62 3.42 -16.59
CA PRO A 59 38.32 2.56 -15.64
C PRO A 59 39.81 2.90 -15.56
N SER A 60 40.41 2.67 -14.39
CA SER A 60 41.85 2.78 -14.13
C SER A 60 42.65 2.03 -15.20
N GLU A 61 43.81 2.58 -15.53
CA GLU A 61 44.57 2.22 -16.73
C GLU A 61 44.79 0.69 -16.89
N GLY A 62 44.29 0.17 -18.02
CA GLY A 62 44.40 -1.23 -18.41
C GLY A 62 43.34 -2.17 -17.81
N ASN A 63 42.47 -1.70 -16.91
CA ASN A 63 41.32 -2.50 -16.50
C ASN A 63 40.28 -2.54 -17.63
N THR A 64 39.67 -3.71 -17.83
CA THR A 64 38.77 -3.95 -18.96
C THR A 64 37.36 -4.25 -18.48
N ARG A 65 36.38 -3.55 -19.03
CA ARG A 65 34.96 -3.86 -18.85
C ARG A 65 34.64 -5.15 -19.61
N LEU A 66 33.94 -6.08 -18.96
CA LEU A 66 33.64 -7.40 -19.51
C LEU A 66 32.26 -7.48 -20.15
N ASP A 67 31.31 -6.66 -19.69
CA ASP A 67 29.91 -6.72 -20.11
C ASP A 67 29.57 -5.48 -20.97
N GLY A 68 28.99 -5.69 -22.15
CA GLY A 68 28.54 -4.60 -23.04
C GLY A 68 27.34 -3.82 -22.49
N GLU A 69 26.44 -4.52 -21.80
CA GLU A 69 25.25 -3.97 -21.13
C GLU A 69 25.22 -4.43 -19.66
N PRO A 70 24.67 -3.62 -18.73
CA PRO A 70 24.57 -3.99 -17.32
C PRO A 70 23.76 -5.26 -17.06
N LEU A 71 24.33 -6.19 -16.31
CA LEU A 71 23.69 -7.43 -15.85
C LEU A 71 22.67 -7.13 -14.75
N THR A 72 21.53 -7.82 -14.77
CA THR A 72 20.53 -7.71 -13.70
C THR A 72 20.86 -8.56 -12.47
N GLN A 73 21.64 -9.64 -12.64
CA GLN A 73 22.11 -10.53 -11.58
C GLN A 73 23.50 -11.07 -11.92
N GLN A 74 24.32 -11.41 -10.91
CA GLN A 74 25.67 -11.93 -11.10
C GLN A 74 25.72 -13.27 -11.87
N ARG A 75 24.62 -14.06 -11.79
CA ARG A 75 24.44 -15.32 -12.52
C ARG A 75 24.16 -15.14 -14.03
N ASP A 76 23.89 -13.91 -14.47
CA ASP A 76 23.73 -13.56 -15.89
C ASP A 76 25.08 -13.48 -16.64
N ALA A 77 26.19 -13.69 -15.93
CA ALA A 77 27.54 -13.78 -16.46
C ALA A 77 27.65 -14.80 -17.61
N LYS A 78 27.87 -14.31 -18.83
CA LYS A 78 27.85 -15.10 -20.07
C LYS A 78 29.11 -15.95 -20.33
N ASP A 79 30.11 -15.94 -19.46
CA ASP A 79 31.49 -16.37 -19.77
C ASP A 79 31.96 -17.66 -19.07
N LYS A 80 31.22 -18.19 -18.08
CA LYS A 80 31.57 -19.48 -17.47
C LYS A 80 31.26 -20.63 -18.43
N ARG A 81 32.28 -21.45 -18.70
CA ARG A 81 32.18 -22.63 -19.58
C ARG A 81 31.84 -23.89 -18.78
N GLY A 82 31.18 -24.85 -19.43
CA GLY A 82 30.76 -26.11 -18.79
C GLY A 82 29.40 -26.00 -18.11
N TYR A 83 28.99 -27.06 -17.41
CA TYR A 83 27.74 -27.08 -16.64
C TYR A 83 27.90 -26.31 -15.34
N ILE A 84 27.00 -25.37 -15.07
CA ILE A 84 26.97 -24.60 -13.83
C ILE A 84 26.00 -25.32 -12.90
N VAL A 85 26.50 -25.87 -11.79
CA VAL A 85 25.65 -26.52 -10.79
C VAL A 85 24.72 -25.48 -10.19
N GLU A 86 23.42 -25.66 -10.40
CA GLU A 86 22.37 -24.77 -9.96
C GLU A 86 21.49 -25.41 -8.89
N GLU A 87 20.78 -24.58 -8.13
CA GLU A 87 19.75 -25.03 -7.20
C GLU A 87 18.43 -25.26 -7.94
N LYS A 88 17.52 -26.00 -7.31
CA LYS A 88 16.17 -26.21 -7.84
C LYS A 88 15.46 -24.86 -8.04
N ILE A 89 15.12 -24.54 -9.29
CA ILE A 89 14.39 -23.31 -9.64
C ILE A 89 12.90 -23.50 -9.36
N THR A 90 12.40 -22.86 -8.30
CA THR A 90 11.00 -22.94 -7.86
C THR A 90 10.03 -22.07 -8.67
N GLU A 91 10.51 -21.04 -9.37
CA GLU A 91 9.69 -20.15 -10.18
C GLU A 91 9.19 -20.84 -11.46
N THR A 92 7.89 -21.09 -11.58
CA THR A 92 7.28 -21.82 -12.71
C THR A 92 7.67 -21.23 -14.08
N PHE A 93 7.47 -19.92 -14.27
CA PHE A 93 7.67 -19.23 -15.55
C PHE A 93 9.11 -18.71 -15.75
N TYR A 94 10.07 -19.21 -14.97
CA TYR A 94 11.47 -18.84 -15.13
C TYR A 94 11.99 -19.16 -16.55
N SER A 95 12.76 -18.23 -17.10
CA SER A 95 13.41 -18.35 -18.41
C SER A 95 14.70 -17.54 -18.41
N ILE A 96 15.53 -17.76 -19.42
CA ILE A 96 16.81 -17.07 -19.60
C ILE A 96 16.94 -16.56 -21.02
N ARG A 97 17.66 -15.44 -21.18
CA ARG A 97 17.91 -14.80 -22.48
C ARG A 97 16.59 -14.49 -23.21
N THR A 98 16.50 -14.85 -24.48
CA THR A 98 15.33 -14.63 -25.35
C THR A 98 14.38 -15.83 -25.41
N MET A 99 14.60 -16.86 -24.58
CA MET A 99 13.80 -18.08 -24.63
C MET A 99 12.44 -17.89 -23.96
N SER A 100 11.40 -18.54 -24.51
CA SER A 100 10.15 -18.70 -23.77
C SER A 100 10.35 -19.62 -22.56
N PRO A 101 9.53 -19.51 -21.49
CA PRO A 101 9.60 -20.42 -20.34
C PRO A 101 9.49 -21.90 -20.75
N ALA A 102 8.57 -22.24 -21.66
CA ALA A 102 8.45 -23.60 -22.18
C ALA A 102 9.74 -24.06 -22.87
N SER A 103 10.33 -23.21 -23.72
CA SER A 103 11.56 -23.54 -24.43
C SER A 103 12.73 -23.77 -23.48
N TYR A 104 12.90 -22.91 -22.49
CA TYR A 104 13.92 -23.08 -21.46
C TYR A 104 13.74 -24.40 -20.72
N ARG A 105 12.54 -24.66 -20.18
CA ARG A 105 12.24 -25.85 -19.38
C ARG A 105 12.43 -27.14 -20.16
N ILE A 106 12.03 -27.18 -21.45
CA ILE A 106 12.22 -28.36 -22.30
C ILE A 106 13.71 -28.62 -22.59
N ILE A 107 14.48 -27.59 -22.96
CA ILE A 107 15.93 -27.75 -23.19
C ILE A 107 16.64 -28.19 -21.90
N HIS A 108 16.30 -27.54 -20.79
CA HIS A 108 16.87 -27.82 -19.48
C HIS A 108 16.56 -29.26 -19.04
N LEU A 109 15.32 -29.73 -19.24
CA LEU A 109 14.91 -31.12 -19.01
C LEU A 109 15.71 -32.09 -19.88
N PHE A 110 15.85 -31.83 -21.18
CA PHE A 110 16.62 -32.70 -22.08
C PHE A 110 18.11 -32.75 -21.73
N ILE A 111 18.71 -31.61 -21.37
CA ILE A 111 20.09 -31.55 -20.90
C ILE A 111 20.26 -32.42 -19.65
N HIS A 112 19.36 -32.30 -18.67
CA HIS A 112 19.41 -33.12 -17.46
C HIS A 112 19.14 -34.60 -17.71
N ALA A 113 18.26 -34.95 -18.65
CA ALA A 113 18.07 -36.33 -19.06
C ALA A 113 19.37 -36.91 -19.66
N ILE A 114 20.04 -36.17 -20.55
CA ILE A 114 21.31 -36.60 -21.16
C ILE A 114 22.39 -36.76 -20.09
N ILE A 115 22.55 -35.77 -19.20
CA ILE A 115 23.53 -35.81 -18.10
C ILE A 115 23.24 -36.99 -17.17
N GLY A 116 21.98 -37.19 -16.77
CA GLY A 116 21.56 -38.26 -15.87
C GLY A 116 21.79 -39.66 -16.46
N ILE A 117 21.43 -39.87 -17.73
CA ILE A 117 21.67 -41.14 -18.44
C ILE A 117 23.18 -41.43 -18.52
N GLN A 118 24.00 -40.39 -18.70
CA GLN A 118 25.45 -40.50 -18.83
C GLN A 118 26.19 -40.33 -17.49
N ALA A 119 25.49 -40.29 -16.34
CA ALA A 119 26.09 -40.09 -15.02
C ALA A 119 27.25 -41.06 -14.68
N PRO A 120 27.22 -42.35 -15.10
CA PRO A 120 28.34 -43.27 -14.89
C PRO A 120 29.60 -42.93 -15.73
N SER A 121 29.50 -42.06 -16.73
CA SER A 121 30.59 -41.70 -17.64
C SER A 121 31.58 -40.72 -17.01
N GLU A 122 32.87 -40.98 -17.21
CA GLU A 122 33.94 -40.08 -16.78
C GLU A 122 33.86 -38.71 -17.48
N VAL A 123 33.30 -38.67 -18.70
CA VAL A 123 33.10 -37.44 -19.47
C VAL A 123 32.14 -36.49 -18.75
N VAL A 124 30.99 -36.99 -18.27
CA VAL A 124 30.00 -36.20 -17.52
C VAL A 124 30.54 -35.80 -16.16
N SER A 125 31.22 -36.72 -15.48
CA SER A 125 31.90 -36.42 -14.23
C SER A 125 32.88 -35.24 -14.39
N LYS A 126 33.65 -35.18 -15.49
CA LYS A 126 34.54 -34.05 -15.79
C LYS A 126 33.78 -32.78 -16.18
N PHE A 127 32.71 -32.90 -16.95
CA PHE A 127 31.85 -31.80 -17.38
C PHE A 127 31.21 -31.04 -16.20
N ILE A 128 30.79 -31.76 -15.16
CA ILE A 128 30.23 -31.19 -13.92
C ILE A 128 31.33 -30.72 -12.96
N LYS A 129 32.40 -31.53 -12.76
CA LYS A 129 33.49 -31.22 -11.82
C LYS A 129 34.29 -29.96 -12.15
N HIS A 130 34.28 -29.51 -13.41
CA HIS A 130 34.97 -28.27 -13.81
C HIS A 130 34.49 -27.06 -12.99
N ASN A 131 33.22 -27.04 -12.58
CA ASN A 131 32.62 -25.92 -11.84
C ASN A 131 32.15 -26.29 -10.41
N ALA A 132 32.06 -27.58 -10.05
CA ALA A 132 31.63 -28.02 -8.70
C ALA A 132 32.59 -27.59 -7.57
N LYS A 133 33.89 -27.41 -7.86
CA LYS A 133 34.88 -26.94 -6.87
C LYS A 133 34.67 -25.48 -6.43
N GLU A 134 34.00 -24.65 -7.22
CA GLU A 134 33.75 -23.23 -6.90
C GLU A 134 32.49 -23.03 -6.05
N ASN A 135 31.50 -23.93 -6.14
CA ASN A 135 30.17 -23.74 -5.52
C ASN A 135 29.95 -24.53 -4.22
N ASN A 136 31.00 -25.14 -3.61
CA ASN A 136 30.89 -25.95 -2.38
C ASN A 136 29.85 -27.09 -2.46
N THR A 137 29.54 -27.61 -3.65
CA THR A 137 28.59 -28.73 -3.82
C THR A 137 29.33 -30.07 -3.91
N ASN A 138 28.90 -31.06 -3.11
CA ASN A 138 29.49 -32.40 -3.05
C ASN A 138 29.09 -33.32 -4.22
N LEU A 139 28.81 -32.77 -5.41
CA LEU A 139 28.47 -33.51 -6.63
C LEU A 139 29.71 -34.15 -7.27
N ASN A 140 30.29 -35.15 -6.61
CA ASN A 140 31.59 -35.72 -6.96
C ASN A 140 31.56 -37.18 -7.43
N ARG A 141 30.43 -37.88 -7.26
CA ARG A 141 30.24 -39.29 -7.63
C ARG A 141 29.04 -39.46 -8.56
N ALA A 142 29.07 -40.51 -9.39
CA ALA A 142 27.95 -40.88 -10.27
C ALA A 142 26.64 -41.09 -9.48
N GLU A 143 26.75 -41.60 -8.24
CA GLU A 143 25.65 -41.83 -7.29
C GLU A 143 24.93 -40.53 -6.89
N ASP A 144 25.59 -39.37 -6.96
CA ASP A 144 25.01 -38.07 -6.60
C ASP A 144 24.45 -37.31 -7.82
N ILE A 145 24.93 -37.63 -9.04
CA ILE A 145 24.56 -36.93 -10.28
C ILE A 145 23.17 -37.34 -10.76
N ALA A 146 22.86 -38.64 -10.78
CA ALA A 146 21.56 -39.11 -11.26
C ALA A 146 20.37 -38.61 -10.39
N PRO A 147 20.44 -38.66 -9.04
CA PRO A 147 19.41 -38.07 -8.18
C PRO A 147 19.29 -36.55 -8.36
N PHE A 148 20.42 -35.85 -8.54
CA PHE A 148 20.42 -34.42 -8.83
C PHE A 148 19.65 -34.13 -10.13
N CYS A 149 19.98 -34.80 -11.24
CA CYS A 149 19.26 -34.62 -12.50
C CYS A 149 17.77 -34.96 -12.36
N ALA A 150 17.42 -36.02 -11.62
CA ALA A 150 16.02 -36.39 -11.39
C ALA A 150 15.22 -35.28 -10.68
N ILE A 151 15.82 -34.59 -9.69
CA ILE A 151 15.17 -33.45 -9.01
C ILE A 151 14.84 -32.33 -10.00
N HIS A 152 15.77 -31.99 -10.89
CA HIS A 152 15.54 -30.94 -11.88
C HIS A 152 14.54 -31.39 -12.97
N ILE A 153 14.65 -32.62 -13.46
CA ILE A 153 13.69 -33.18 -14.45
C ILE A 153 12.27 -33.13 -13.90
N ASN A 154 12.05 -33.60 -12.66
CA ASN A 154 10.72 -33.56 -12.04
C ASN A 154 10.22 -32.12 -11.87
N ASN A 155 11.10 -31.20 -11.48
CA ASN A 155 10.75 -29.79 -11.36
C ASN A 155 10.36 -29.16 -12.70
N ASP A 156 11.10 -29.43 -13.77
CA ASP A 156 10.78 -28.92 -15.11
C ASP A 156 9.50 -29.55 -15.65
N TRP A 157 9.28 -30.84 -15.37
CA TRP A 157 8.07 -31.55 -15.73
C TRP A 157 6.83 -30.90 -15.10
N ASP A 158 6.86 -30.66 -13.79
CA ASP A 158 5.77 -30.00 -13.07
C ASP A 158 5.56 -28.55 -13.53
N ALA A 159 6.65 -27.81 -13.76
CA ALA A 159 6.58 -26.46 -14.32
C ALA A 159 5.96 -26.45 -15.72
N LEU A 160 6.35 -27.40 -16.59
CA LEU A 160 5.83 -27.53 -17.94
C LEU A 160 4.33 -27.84 -17.97
N LYS A 161 3.84 -28.72 -17.08
CA LYS A 161 2.40 -28.96 -16.96
C LYS A 161 1.61 -27.70 -16.66
N THR A 162 2.16 -26.81 -15.84
CA THR A 162 1.53 -25.51 -15.54
C THR A 162 1.67 -24.52 -16.70
N ILE A 163 2.85 -24.41 -17.31
CA ILE A 163 3.09 -23.48 -18.44
C ILE A 163 2.23 -23.85 -19.66
N LEU A 164 2.11 -25.14 -19.94
CA LEU A 164 1.44 -25.68 -21.11
C LEU A 164 -0.02 -26.07 -20.85
N ALA A 165 -0.48 -25.97 -19.60
CA ALA A 165 -1.80 -26.39 -19.13
C ALA A 165 -2.19 -27.80 -19.63
N CYS A 166 -1.36 -28.78 -19.30
CA CYS A 166 -1.52 -30.16 -19.78
C CYS A 166 -1.26 -31.19 -18.67
N ASP A 167 -1.73 -32.42 -18.90
CA ASP A 167 -1.47 -33.56 -18.01
C ASP A 167 -0.15 -34.29 -18.36
N ASP A 168 0.20 -35.30 -17.55
CA ASP A 168 1.44 -36.06 -17.73
C ASP A 168 1.48 -36.80 -19.08
N GLU A 169 0.35 -37.32 -19.57
CA GLU A 169 0.29 -38.07 -20.83
C GLU A 169 0.50 -37.13 -22.02
N GLN A 170 -0.19 -35.99 -22.02
CA GLN A 170 -0.07 -34.96 -23.05
C GLN A 170 1.35 -34.39 -23.10
N LEU A 171 1.95 -34.08 -21.94
CA LEU A 171 3.33 -33.60 -21.88
C LEU A 171 4.31 -34.64 -22.44
N ALA A 172 4.15 -35.91 -22.06
CA ALA A 172 4.98 -37.00 -22.59
C ALA A 172 4.88 -37.09 -24.12
N LEU A 173 3.66 -37.05 -24.66
CA LEU A 173 3.42 -37.11 -26.11
C LEU A 173 4.06 -35.94 -26.85
N VAL A 174 3.95 -34.72 -26.33
CA VAL A 174 4.59 -33.53 -26.94
C VAL A 174 6.11 -33.62 -26.90
N LEU A 175 6.70 -34.04 -25.77
CA LEU A 175 8.16 -34.23 -25.68
C LEU A 175 8.65 -35.31 -26.65
N HIS A 176 7.91 -36.41 -26.80
CA HIS A 176 8.23 -37.45 -27.77
C HIS A 176 8.03 -37.00 -29.22
N ALA A 177 7.02 -36.15 -29.50
CA ALA A 177 6.85 -35.53 -30.81
C ALA A 177 8.06 -34.65 -31.16
N ILE A 178 8.56 -33.84 -30.21
CA ILE A 178 9.78 -33.04 -30.37
C ILE A 178 10.98 -33.94 -30.71
N LEU A 179 11.19 -35.03 -29.95
CA LEU A 179 12.28 -35.97 -30.21
C LEU A 179 12.15 -36.67 -31.57
N SER A 180 10.93 -36.98 -31.99
CA SER A 180 10.64 -37.55 -33.32
C SER A 180 11.02 -36.56 -34.42
N GLU A 181 10.60 -35.29 -34.33
CA GLU A 181 10.98 -34.24 -35.28
C GLU A 181 12.49 -34.00 -35.34
N MET A 182 13.17 -34.02 -34.18
CA MET A 182 14.63 -33.94 -34.12
C MET A 182 15.31 -35.07 -34.90
N THR A 183 14.75 -36.28 -34.83
CA THR A 183 15.29 -37.47 -35.51
C THR A 183 15.04 -37.42 -37.02
N GLN A 184 13.84 -36.98 -37.43
CA GLN A 184 13.46 -36.90 -38.84
C GLN A 184 14.14 -35.74 -39.57
N GLN A 185 14.32 -34.61 -38.89
CA GLN A 185 14.86 -33.39 -39.48
C GLN A 185 16.00 -32.80 -38.61
N PRO A 186 17.17 -33.45 -38.49
CA PRO A 186 18.24 -32.97 -37.63
C PRO A 186 18.75 -31.57 -38.03
N LEU A 187 19.13 -30.75 -37.05
CA LEU A 187 19.83 -29.50 -37.29
C LEU A 187 21.23 -29.79 -37.84
N GLN A 188 21.73 -28.92 -38.73
CA GLN A 188 23.14 -28.96 -39.13
C GLN A 188 24.00 -28.69 -37.88
N GLN A 189 24.89 -29.62 -37.55
CA GLN A 189 25.64 -29.57 -36.29
C GLN A 189 26.76 -28.53 -36.35
N PRO A 190 26.81 -27.52 -35.46
CA PRO A 190 28.07 -26.90 -35.11
C PRO A 190 28.94 -27.93 -34.38
N ALA A 191 30.20 -28.07 -34.76
CA ALA A 191 31.09 -29.11 -34.21
C ALA A 191 31.31 -28.97 -32.69
N ARG A 192 31.27 -27.74 -32.14
CA ARG A 192 31.34 -27.41 -30.70
C ARG A 192 30.75 -26.02 -30.43
N LEU A 193 29.94 -25.86 -29.37
CA LEU A 193 29.46 -24.56 -28.88
C LEU A 193 30.55 -23.90 -28.02
N SER A 194 31.45 -23.14 -28.64
CA SER A 194 32.68 -22.64 -28.01
C SER A 194 32.54 -21.20 -27.50
N THR A 195 31.55 -20.45 -28.01
CA THR A 195 31.24 -19.08 -27.60
C THR A 195 29.80 -18.94 -27.09
N PRO A 196 29.52 -17.93 -26.24
CA PRO A 196 28.17 -17.66 -25.77
C PRO A 196 27.18 -17.33 -26.90
N ILE A 197 27.67 -16.66 -27.96
CA ILE A 197 26.89 -16.29 -29.15
C ILE A 197 26.50 -17.55 -29.94
N GLU A 198 27.42 -18.50 -30.12
CA GLU A 198 27.14 -19.78 -30.77
C GLU A 198 26.08 -20.58 -29.99
N ARG A 199 26.19 -20.61 -28.66
CA ARG A 199 25.18 -21.24 -27.80
C ARG A 199 23.81 -20.58 -27.97
N GLU A 200 23.73 -19.27 -27.84
CA GLU A 200 22.47 -18.51 -27.96
C GLU A 200 21.85 -18.66 -29.35
N THR A 201 22.67 -18.69 -30.40
CA THR A 201 22.22 -18.97 -31.78
C THR A 201 21.63 -20.37 -31.90
N TRP A 202 22.31 -21.38 -31.34
CA TRP A 202 21.82 -22.76 -31.33
C TRP A 202 20.50 -22.90 -30.55
N GLU A 203 20.40 -22.28 -29.37
CA GLU A 203 19.18 -22.29 -28.55
C GLU A 203 18.00 -21.69 -29.31
N ASN A 204 18.19 -20.53 -29.94
CA ASN A 204 17.16 -19.89 -30.74
C ASN A 204 16.73 -20.76 -31.93
N GLN A 205 17.68 -21.37 -32.65
CA GLN A 205 17.38 -22.28 -33.75
C GLN A 205 16.63 -23.53 -33.29
N PHE A 206 17.05 -24.13 -32.17
CA PHE A 206 16.42 -25.30 -31.59
C PHE A 206 14.97 -25.00 -31.18
N SER A 207 14.76 -23.90 -30.45
CA SER A 207 13.44 -23.49 -30.01
C SER A 207 12.50 -23.18 -31.18
N GLN A 208 12.96 -22.43 -32.18
CA GLN A 208 12.15 -22.07 -33.36
C GLN A 208 11.80 -23.27 -34.23
N LYS A 209 12.73 -24.22 -34.39
CA LYS A 209 12.53 -25.38 -35.27
C LYS A 209 11.69 -26.48 -34.62
N TYR A 210 11.96 -26.81 -33.37
CA TYR A 210 11.40 -28.01 -32.75
C TYR A 210 10.39 -27.74 -31.65
N ILE A 211 10.62 -26.72 -30.80
CA ILE A 211 9.79 -26.51 -29.61
C ILE A 211 8.55 -25.70 -29.95
N LEU A 212 8.73 -24.45 -30.38
CA LEU A 212 7.63 -23.48 -30.54
C LEU A 212 6.50 -23.97 -31.46
N PRO A 213 6.77 -24.66 -32.60
CA PRO A 213 5.70 -25.17 -33.45
C PRO A 213 4.81 -26.20 -32.74
N LEU A 214 5.40 -27.01 -31.86
CA LEU A 214 4.73 -28.12 -31.16
C LEU A 214 4.12 -27.68 -29.82
N THR A 215 4.64 -26.63 -29.19
CA THR A 215 4.09 -26.09 -27.94
C THR A 215 3.03 -25.01 -28.14
N LYS A 216 2.89 -24.48 -29.37
CA LYS A 216 1.82 -23.50 -29.68
C LYS A 216 0.42 -24.12 -29.53
N ASN A 217 0.29 -25.41 -29.84
CA ASN A 217 -0.94 -26.16 -29.68
C ASN A 217 -0.63 -27.56 -29.13
N VAL A 218 -0.48 -27.62 -27.81
CA VAL A 218 -0.08 -28.83 -27.07
C VAL A 218 -1.09 -29.94 -27.24
N MET A 219 -2.39 -29.62 -27.12
CA MET A 219 -3.47 -30.59 -27.28
C MET A 219 -3.49 -31.18 -28.68
N GLY A 220 -3.42 -30.33 -29.71
CA GLY A 220 -3.39 -30.81 -31.09
C GLY A 220 -2.15 -31.64 -31.39
N THR A 221 -0.98 -31.20 -30.92
CA THR A 221 0.28 -31.95 -31.09
C THR A 221 0.21 -33.32 -30.43
N ALA A 222 -0.30 -33.40 -29.19
CA ALA A 222 -0.45 -34.67 -28.49
C ALA A 222 -1.42 -35.62 -29.20
N THR A 223 -2.55 -35.09 -29.69
CA THR A 223 -3.52 -35.86 -30.50
C THR A 223 -2.89 -36.35 -31.81
N ASP A 224 -2.25 -35.47 -32.58
CA ASP A 224 -1.63 -35.81 -33.86
C ASP A 224 -0.54 -36.89 -33.68
N PHE A 225 0.29 -36.74 -32.66
CA PHE A 225 1.31 -37.73 -32.34
C PHE A 225 0.70 -39.06 -31.87
N SER A 226 -0.41 -39.03 -31.12
CA SER A 226 -1.14 -40.24 -30.73
C SER A 226 -1.75 -40.96 -31.92
N ILE A 227 -2.32 -40.24 -32.90
CA ILE A 227 -2.82 -40.80 -34.16
C ILE A 227 -1.68 -41.45 -34.95
N LEU A 228 -0.51 -40.81 -35.00
CA LEU A 228 0.67 -41.37 -35.64
C LEU A 228 1.11 -42.69 -34.98
N LEU A 229 1.12 -42.75 -33.64
CA LEU A 229 1.43 -43.98 -32.91
C LEU A 229 0.39 -45.08 -33.21
N GLU A 230 -0.91 -44.77 -33.12
CA GLU A 230 -1.98 -45.75 -33.37
C GLU A 230 -1.94 -46.30 -34.80
N THR A 231 -1.64 -45.45 -35.79
CA THR A 231 -1.51 -45.87 -37.20
C THR A 231 -0.39 -46.89 -37.40
N ASN A 232 0.64 -46.86 -36.55
CA ASN A 232 1.84 -47.71 -36.66
C ASN A 232 1.77 -48.99 -35.82
N VAL A 233 0.75 -49.20 -34.98
CA VAL A 233 0.64 -50.39 -34.12
C VAL A 233 -0.33 -51.44 -34.69
N THR A 234 0.06 -52.72 -34.60
CA THR A 234 -0.67 -53.87 -35.15
C THR A 234 -1.51 -54.66 -34.13
N ASN A 235 -1.60 -54.23 -32.87
CA ASN A 235 -2.20 -54.99 -31.76
C ASN A 235 -3.67 -54.64 -31.46
N ALA A 236 -4.50 -55.65 -31.19
CA ALA A 236 -5.95 -55.50 -31.02
C ALA A 236 -6.41 -54.84 -29.69
N GLN A 237 -5.61 -54.87 -28.62
CA GLN A 237 -5.96 -54.31 -27.29
C GLN A 237 -5.97 -52.77 -27.26
N GLN A 238 -5.33 -52.09 -28.21
CA GLN A 238 -5.29 -50.62 -28.26
C GLN A 238 -6.57 -49.97 -28.80
N LYS A 239 -7.46 -50.75 -29.45
CA LYS A 239 -8.66 -50.22 -30.12
C LYS A 239 -9.64 -49.51 -29.19
N THR A 240 -9.83 -49.99 -27.96
CA THR A 240 -10.73 -49.34 -26.98
C THR A 240 -10.14 -48.03 -26.46
N LYS A 241 -8.82 -47.98 -26.20
CA LYS A 241 -8.15 -46.73 -25.80
C LYS A 241 -8.19 -45.71 -26.95
N ALA A 242 -7.97 -46.17 -28.17
CA ALA A 242 -8.02 -45.34 -29.37
C ALA A 242 -9.43 -44.80 -29.66
N GLU A 243 -10.48 -45.57 -29.37
CA GLU A 243 -11.86 -45.13 -29.46
C GLU A 243 -12.21 -44.08 -28.39
N VAL A 244 -11.86 -44.34 -27.12
CA VAL A 244 -12.09 -43.38 -26.03
C VAL A 244 -11.32 -42.09 -26.23
N SER A 245 -10.10 -42.16 -26.78
CA SER A 245 -9.26 -40.98 -27.03
C SER A 245 -9.50 -40.36 -28.40
N GLU A 246 -10.47 -40.87 -29.17
CA GLU A 246 -10.82 -40.41 -30.52
C GLU A 246 -9.67 -40.39 -31.55
N VAL A 247 -8.67 -41.26 -31.37
CA VAL A 247 -7.52 -41.39 -32.29
C VAL A 247 -7.65 -42.58 -33.24
N MET A 248 -8.76 -43.34 -33.16
CA MET A 248 -9.01 -44.47 -34.06
C MET A 248 -9.29 -44.01 -35.49
N LYS A 249 -8.89 -44.82 -36.47
CA LYS A 249 -9.28 -44.61 -37.87
C LYS A 249 -10.75 -44.98 -38.11
N LEU A 250 -11.55 -43.97 -38.46
CA LEU A 250 -12.99 -44.12 -38.74
C LEU A 250 -13.24 -44.32 -40.24
N ASN A 251 -14.27 -45.11 -40.57
CA ASN A 251 -14.77 -45.27 -41.94
C ASN A 251 -16.12 -44.57 -42.14
N ASP A 252 -16.51 -44.35 -43.40
CA ASP A 252 -17.73 -43.59 -43.73
C ASP A 252 -19.00 -44.21 -43.13
N GLN A 253 -19.08 -45.54 -43.11
CA GLN A 253 -20.22 -46.26 -42.52
C GLN A 253 -20.37 -46.01 -41.01
N TYR A 254 -19.26 -45.98 -40.27
CA TYR A 254 -19.28 -45.66 -38.84
C TYR A 254 -19.66 -44.20 -38.61
N MET A 255 -19.14 -43.30 -39.44
CA MET A 255 -19.43 -41.86 -39.39
C MET A 255 -20.93 -41.58 -39.56
N GLU A 256 -21.56 -42.20 -40.56
CA GLU A 256 -23.00 -42.04 -40.82
C GLU A 256 -23.87 -42.66 -39.73
N LYS A 257 -23.47 -43.82 -39.20
CA LYS A 257 -24.29 -44.57 -38.23
C LYS A 257 -24.23 -44.00 -36.81
N TYR A 258 -23.07 -43.55 -36.35
CA TYR A 258 -22.84 -43.21 -34.94
C TYR A 258 -22.59 -41.73 -34.70
N LEU A 259 -22.39 -40.93 -35.76
CA LEU A 259 -22.19 -39.47 -35.68
C LEU A 259 -21.18 -39.06 -34.57
N PRO A 260 -19.96 -39.63 -34.54
CA PRO A 260 -19.01 -39.47 -33.42
C PRO A 260 -18.63 -38.00 -33.15
N ARG A 261 -18.80 -37.10 -34.12
CA ARG A 261 -18.60 -35.64 -33.94
C ARG A 261 -19.52 -35.02 -32.88
N LEU A 262 -20.66 -35.63 -32.57
CA LEU A 262 -21.56 -35.19 -31.51
C LEU A 262 -21.07 -35.59 -30.11
N TRP A 263 -20.23 -36.61 -30.03
CA TRP A 263 -19.76 -37.24 -28.78
C TRP A 263 -18.32 -36.88 -28.45
N ARG A 264 -17.82 -35.79 -29.04
CA ARG A 264 -16.41 -35.40 -28.89
C ARG A 264 -16.10 -35.02 -27.45
N LEU A 265 -14.92 -35.39 -27.01
CA LEU A 265 -14.31 -34.96 -25.77
C LEU A 265 -13.87 -33.51 -25.94
N VAL A 266 -14.59 -32.63 -25.24
CA VAL A 266 -14.33 -31.19 -25.24
C VAL A 266 -13.55 -30.81 -23.98
N GLY A 267 -12.62 -29.86 -24.13
CA GLY A 267 -11.86 -29.31 -23.01
C GLY A 267 -12.68 -28.34 -22.16
N ASN A 268 -12.18 -27.99 -20.98
CA ASN A 268 -12.78 -26.94 -20.15
C ASN A 268 -12.01 -25.63 -20.36
N ALA A 269 -12.67 -24.57 -20.81
CA ALA A 269 -12.05 -23.26 -20.92
C ALA A 269 -11.89 -22.65 -19.52
N ASP A 270 -10.64 -22.51 -19.07
CA ASP A 270 -10.29 -21.90 -17.79
C ASP A 270 -9.09 -20.94 -17.93
N ILE A 271 -8.72 -20.29 -16.83
CA ILE A 271 -7.63 -19.29 -16.81
C ILE A 271 -6.27 -19.89 -17.12
N ASN A 272 -6.03 -21.16 -16.77
CA ASN A 272 -4.76 -21.82 -17.02
C ASN A 272 -4.62 -22.16 -18.50
N ASN A 273 -5.67 -22.72 -19.11
CA ASN A 273 -5.72 -23.00 -20.54
C ASN A 273 -5.60 -21.71 -21.36
N PHE A 274 -6.27 -20.65 -20.95
CA PHE A 274 -6.15 -19.33 -21.58
C PHE A 274 -4.75 -18.75 -21.46
N ARG A 275 -4.14 -18.79 -20.27
CA ARG A 275 -2.76 -18.33 -20.02
C ARG A 275 -1.77 -19.10 -20.88
N ALA A 276 -1.89 -20.42 -20.95
CA ALA A 276 -1.03 -21.26 -21.80
C ALA A 276 -1.20 -20.92 -23.29
N TYR A 277 -2.44 -20.84 -23.77
CA TYR A 277 -2.74 -20.46 -25.17
C TYR A 277 -2.14 -19.10 -25.54
N TYR A 278 -2.26 -18.12 -24.65
CA TYR A 278 -1.75 -16.77 -24.89
C TYR A 278 -0.22 -16.70 -24.85
N LEU A 279 0.42 -17.23 -23.80
CA LEU A 279 1.87 -17.08 -23.58
C LEU A 279 2.73 -17.94 -24.52
N ASN A 280 2.19 -19.03 -25.08
CA ASN A 280 2.95 -19.92 -25.95
C ASN A 280 3.09 -19.43 -27.40
N ASP A 281 2.46 -18.30 -27.78
CA ASP A 281 2.69 -17.64 -29.06
C ASP A 281 3.11 -16.18 -28.85
N ALA A 282 4.37 -15.87 -29.18
CA ALA A 282 4.93 -14.52 -29.06
C ALA A 282 4.14 -13.47 -29.84
N LYS A 283 3.47 -13.86 -30.94
CA LYS A 283 2.63 -12.94 -31.73
C LYS A 283 1.43 -12.44 -30.95
N HIS A 284 0.91 -13.21 -29.99
CA HIS A 284 -0.20 -12.78 -29.15
C HIS A 284 0.22 -11.64 -28.22
N ILE A 285 1.44 -11.70 -27.67
CA ILE A 285 1.99 -10.68 -26.77
C ILE A 285 2.11 -9.33 -27.49
N GLU A 286 2.58 -9.34 -28.73
CA GLU A 286 2.70 -8.13 -29.55
C GLU A 286 1.33 -7.59 -29.99
N ALA A 287 0.39 -8.47 -30.32
CA ALA A 287 -0.92 -8.09 -30.86
C ALA A 287 -1.95 -7.68 -29.79
N TYR A 288 -1.84 -8.20 -28.56
CA TYR A 288 -2.82 -7.98 -27.49
C TYR A 288 -2.15 -7.65 -26.14
N PRO A 289 -1.31 -6.61 -26.07
CA PRO A 289 -0.46 -6.34 -24.92
C PRO A 289 -1.21 -6.12 -23.60
N PHE A 290 -2.49 -5.71 -23.64
CA PHE A 290 -3.29 -5.56 -22.43
C PHE A 290 -3.53 -6.91 -21.73
N LEU A 291 -3.71 -8.00 -22.50
CA LEU A 291 -3.86 -9.34 -21.93
C LEU A 291 -2.61 -9.81 -21.18
N ALA A 292 -1.41 -9.39 -21.62
CA ALA A 292 -0.17 -9.69 -20.90
C ALA A 292 -0.16 -9.04 -19.51
N ILE A 293 -0.61 -7.79 -19.41
CA ILE A 293 -0.72 -7.08 -18.14
C ILE A 293 -1.80 -7.70 -17.27
N PHE A 294 -2.96 -8.02 -17.83
CA PHE A 294 -4.02 -8.75 -17.12
C PHE A 294 -3.50 -10.05 -16.52
N LEU A 295 -2.88 -10.93 -17.32
CA LEU A 295 -2.39 -12.23 -16.85
C LEU A 295 -1.30 -12.13 -15.78
N LYS A 296 -0.52 -11.05 -15.79
CA LYS A 296 0.48 -10.73 -14.77
C LYS A 296 -0.15 -10.38 -13.41
N HIS A 297 -1.27 -9.66 -13.42
CA HIS A 297 -1.95 -9.18 -12.21
C HIS A 297 -3.17 -10.01 -11.79
N GLU A 298 -3.61 -10.96 -12.62
CA GLU A 298 -4.87 -11.71 -12.48
C GLU A 298 -5.09 -12.30 -11.07
N ASN A 299 -4.07 -12.94 -10.50
CA ASN A 299 -4.13 -13.49 -9.13
C ASN A 299 -4.44 -12.43 -8.05
N ASN A 300 -4.10 -11.16 -8.27
CA ASN A 300 -4.25 -10.10 -7.27
C ASN A 300 -5.45 -9.18 -7.55
N LEU A 301 -6.00 -9.19 -8.78
CA LEU A 301 -7.09 -8.28 -9.16
C LEU A 301 -8.35 -8.47 -8.31
N HIS A 302 -8.66 -9.71 -7.90
CA HIS A 302 -9.80 -10.00 -7.05
C HIS A 302 -9.69 -9.34 -5.66
N LEU A 303 -8.47 -9.15 -5.15
CA LEU A 303 -8.23 -8.54 -3.85
C LEU A 303 -8.66 -7.07 -3.83
N ILE A 304 -8.55 -6.36 -4.96
CA ILE A 304 -8.92 -4.94 -5.07
C ILE A 304 -10.40 -4.71 -4.72
N SER A 305 -11.26 -5.71 -4.94
CA SER A 305 -12.69 -5.63 -4.60
C SER A 305 -12.95 -5.42 -3.11
N HIS A 306 -12.02 -5.82 -2.24
CA HIS A 306 -12.07 -5.64 -0.79
C HIS A 306 -11.89 -4.18 -0.35
N LEU A 307 -11.38 -3.30 -1.22
CA LEU A 307 -11.20 -1.88 -0.89
C LEU A 307 -12.53 -1.19 -0.57
N SER A 308 -13.58 -1.53 -1.31
CA SER A 308 -14.87 -0.85 -1.15
C SER A 308 -15.56 -1.16 0.18
N PRO A 309 -15.73 -2.44 0.61
CA PRO A 309 -16.25 -2.75 1.94
C PRO A 309 -15.44 -2.12 3.08
N ILE A 310 -14.11 -2.05 2.94
CA ILE A 310 -13.24 -1.46 3.96
C ILE A 310 -13.52 0.02 4.11
N VAL A 311 -13.48 0.77 3.01
CA VAL A 311 -13.71 2.22 3.02
C VAL A 311 -15.12 2.55 3.50
N GLU A 312 -16.13 1.81 3.05
CA GLU A 312 -17.53 2.01 3.42
C GLU A 312 -17.72 1.92 4.94
N PHE A 313 -17.18 0.89 5.59
CA PHE A 313 -17.32 0.74 7.03
C PHE A 313 -16.51 1.76 7.83
N VAL A 314 -15.30 2.11 7.37
CA VAL A 314 -14.48 3.17 7.99
C VAL A 314 -15.19 4.52 7.92
N GLN A 315 -15.86 4.83 6.81
CA GLN A 315 -16.65 6.06 6.68
C GLN A 315 -17.87 6.07 7.61
N ILE A 316 -18.53 4.93 7.81
CA ILE A 316 -19.60 4.78 8.80
C ILE A 316 -19.07 5.09 10.21
N LEU A 317 -17.95 4.45 10.60
CA LEU A 317 -17.33 4.69 11.90
C LEU A 317 -16.92 6.15 12.08
N SER A 318 -16.29 6.74 11.07
CA SER A 318 -15.88 8.15 11.09
C SER A 318 -17.09 9.07 11.30
N THR A 319 -18.18 8.84 10.56
CA THR A 319 -19.39 9.66 10.65
C THR A 319 -20.09 9.52 12.01
N SER A 320 -20.11 8.33 12.59
CA SER A 320 -20.77 8.07 13.88
C SER A 320 -19.93 8.45 15.10
N LEU A 321 -18.61 8.29 15.05
CA LEU A 321 -17.73 8.38 16.24
C LEU A 321 -16.81 9.60 16.26
N SER A 322 -16.55 10.25 15.12
CA SER A 322 -15.63 11.39 15.06
C SER A 322 -16.07 12.51 16.01
N TYR A 323 -15.14 13.04 16.78
CA TYR A 323 -15.36 14.01 17.87
C TYR A 323 -16.28 13.55 19.03
N ARG A 324 -16.69 12.27 19.06
CA ARG A 324 -17.61 11.73 20.09
C ARG A 324 -17.00 10.69 21.02
N ILE A 325 -15.93 10.04 20.58
CA ILE A 325 -15.26 8.99 21.34
C ILE A 325 -13.86 9.44 21.74
N GLU A 326 -13.48 9.20 23.00
CA GLU A 326 -12.11 9.38 23.47
C GLU A 326 -11.24 8.20 23.03
N ARG A 327 -9.92 8.42 22.88
CA ARG A 327 -8.98 7.37 22.45
C ARG A 327 -9.01 6.13 23.35
N GLN A 328 -9.06 6.31 24.67
CA GLN A 328 -9.13 5.18 25.62
C GLN A 328 -10.47 4.44 25.57
N GLU A 329 -11.56 5.15 25.31
CA GLU A 329 -12.88 4.55 25.09
C GLU A 329 -12.91 3.74 23.79
N ALA A 330 -12.27 4.23 22.72
CA ALA A 330 -12.17 3.50 21.44
C ALA A 330 -11.34 2.20 21.53
N ARG A 331 -10.35 2.17 22.43
CA ARG A 331 -9.54 0.97 22.71
C ARG A 331 -10.29 -0.10 23.50
N THR A 332 -11.38 0.25 24.18
CA THR A 332 -12.16 -0.66 25.03
C THR A 332 -13.53 -1.01 24.45
N THR A 333 -14.13 -0.10 23.68
CA THR A 333 -15.44 -0.29 23.04
C THR A 333 -15.31 -1.25 21.86
N THR A 334 -16.10 -2.32 21.84
CA THR A 334 -16.09 -3.30 20.74
C THR A 334 -17.01 -2.90 19.59
N PHE A 335 -16.78 -3.44 18.38
CA PHE A 335 -17.69 -3.25 17.25
C PHE A 335 -19.12 -3.70 17.58
N ARG A 336 -19.28 -4.78 18.33
CA ARG A 336 -20.58 -5.24 18.82
C ARG A 336 -21.28 -4.20 19.69
N GLN A 337 -20.56 -3.59 20.63
CA GLN A 337 -21.12 -2.55 21.51
C GLN A 337 -21.51 -1.30 20.71
N PHE A 338 -20.66 -0.91 19.75
CA PHE A 338 -20.95 0.20 18.83
C PHE A 338 -22.25 -0.04 18.05
N ILE A 339 -22.38 -1.21 17.39
CA ILE A 339 -23.56 -1.54 16.59
C ILE A 339 -24.84 -1.52 17.43
N LEU A 340 -24.79 -2.06 18.66
CA LEU A 340 -25.92 -2.03 19.58
C LEU A 340 -26.31 -0.59 19.91
N LYS A 341 -25.35 0.23 20.38
CA LYS A 341 -25.56 1.62 20.80
C LYS A 341 -26.15 2.50 19.68
N GLU A 342 -25.62 2.38 18.47
CA GLU A 342 -26.13 3.16 17.31
C GLU A 342 -27.53 2.70 16.86
N SER A 343 -27.90 1.45 17.15
CA SER A 343 -29.20 0.89 16.77
C SER A 343 -30.32 1.12 17.79
N ASP A 344 -29.99 1.57 19.00
CA ASP A 344 -30.95 1.71 20.10
C ASP A 344 -32.04 2.75 19.83
N SER A 345 -31.78 3.72 18.95
CA SER A 345 -32.68 4.84 18.62
C SER A 345 -33.70 4.56 17.51
N ASP A 346 -33.47 3.55 16.66
CA ASP A 346 -34.24 3.34 15.43
C ASP A 346 -35.56 2.58 15.65
N GLY A 347 -35.67 1.73 16.68
CA GLY A 347 -36.89 0.96 17.00
C GLY A 347 -37.40 -0.03 15.93
N THR A 348 -36.96 0.11 14.67
CA THR A 348 -37.32 -0.73 13.51
C THR A 348 -36.35 -1.89 13.26
N GLY A 349 -35.14 -1.81 13.82
CA GLY A 349 -34.06 -2.79 13.64
C GLY A 349 -33.43 -2.78 12.23
N GLU A 350 -33.76 -1.82 11.37
CA GLU A 350 -33.16 -1.69 10.03
C GLU A 350 -31.71 -1.19 10.11
N THR A 351 -31.46 -0.21 10.99
CA THR A 351 -30.11 0.32 11.26
C THR A 351 -29.16 -0.80 11.68
N ARG A 352 -29.62 -1.66 12.60
CA ARG A 352 -28.84 -2.82 13.05
C ARG A 352 -28.51 -3.77 11.90
N ARG A 353 -29.50 -4.15 11.08
CA ARG A 353 -29.29 -5.05 9.93
C ARG A 353 -28.30 -4.46 8.92
N THR A 354 -28.37 -3.15 8.68
CA THR A 354 -27.45 -2.45 7.76
C THR A 354 -26.03 -2.42 8.31
N LEU A 355 -25.87 -2.07 9.59
CA LEU A 355 -24.56 -2.04 10.27
C LEU A 355 -23.94 -3.44 10.39
N ASP A 356 -24.73 -4.45 10.76
CA ASP A 356 -24.27 -5.85 10.82
C ASP A 356 -23.77 -6.31 9.45
N LYS A 357 -24.53 -6.02 8.37
CA LYS A 357 -24.11 -6.35 7.00
C LYS A 357 -22.83 -5.62 6.58
N ALA A 358 -22.72 -4.33 6.89
CA ALA A 358 -21.52 -3.55 6.58
C ALA A 358 -20.30 -4.08 7.33
N PHE A 359 -20.45 -4.40 8.62
CA PHE A 359 -19.39 -4.99 9.45
C PHE A 359 -18.97 -6.37 8.95
N ILE A 360 -19.90 -7.24 8.58
CA ILE A 360 -19.58 -8.57 8.03
C ILE A 360 -18.73 -8.43 6.75
N ASN A 361 -19.16 -7.56 5.82
CA ASN A 361 -18.40 -7.34 4.59
C ASN A 361 -17.00 -6.76 4.87
N PHE A 362 -16.87 -5.87 5.86
CA PHE A 362 -15.59 -5.34 6.33
C PHE A 362 -14.71 -6.45 6.93
N ALA A 363 -15.25 -7.26 7.83
CA ALA A 363 -14.52 -8.31 8.52
C ALA A 363 -14.06 -9.41 7.56
N ASP A 364 -14.91 -9.84 6.63
CA ASP A 364 -14.54 -10.81 5.58
C ASP A 364 -13.42 -10.25 4.70
N SER A 365 -13.58 -9.01 4.22
CA SER A 365 -12.57 -8.32 3.40
C SER A 365 -11.24 -8.15 4.14
N TRP A 366 -11.27 -7.80 5.42
CA TRP A 366 -10.08 -7.71 6.26
C TRP A 366 -9.39 -9.06 6.41
N ASN A 367 -10.17 -10.11 6.72
CA ASN A 367 -9.65 -11.44 7.01
C ASN A 367 -9.01 -12.09 5.78
N ASP A 368 -9.56 -11.84 4.59
CA ASP A 368 -9.00 -12.30 3.31
C ASP A 368 -7.65 -11.64 2.98
N LEU A 369 -7.35 -10.46 3.54
CA LEU A 369 -6.10 -9.71 3.31
C LEU A 369 -4.94 -10.09 4.24
N ILE A 370 -5.23 -10.77 5.36
CA ILE A 370 -4.22 -11.19 6.35
C ILE A 370 -2.98 -11.87 5.74
N PRO A 371 -3.09 -12.82 4.79
CA PRO A 371 -1.89 -13.49 4.24
C PRO A 371 -1.06 -12.59 3.31
N TYR A 372 -1.61 -11.47 2.83
CA TYR A 372 -0.97 -10.60 1.84
C TYR A 372 -0.36 -9.34 2.45
N VAL A 373 -0.95 -8.80 3.53
CA VAL A 373 -0.55 -7.54 4.15
C VAL A 373 0.44 -7.80 5.30
N ASN A 374 1.73 -7.67 5.02
CA ASN A 374 2.81 -7.86 6.01
C ASN A 374 3.71 -6.62 6.18
N ARG A 375 3.48 -5.57 5.40
CA ARG A 375 4.25 -4.34 5.38
C ARG A 375 3.31 -3.15 5.28
N TYR A 376 3.77 -2.03 5.82
CA TYR A 376 3.22 -0.73 5.53
C TYR A 376 4.34 0.13 4.96
N GLN A 377 4.13 0.66 3.76
CA GLN A 377 5.19 1.38 3.03
C GLN A 377 6.47 0.53 2.93
N CYS A 378 7.60 1.06 3.38
CA CYS A 378 8.89 0.36 3.37
C CYS A 378 9.13 -0.53 4.60
N HIS A 379 8.26 -0.52 5.62
CA HIS A 379 8.53 -1.15 6.92
C HIS A 379 7.67 -2.42 7.13
N PRO A 380 8.24 -3.48 7.75
CA PRO A 380 7.45 -4.63 8.18
C PRO A 380 6.46 -4.21 9.27
N LEU A 381 5.29 -4.84 9.29
CA LEU A 381 4.34 -4.63 10.37
C LEU A 381 4.92 -5.18 11.69
N PRO A 382 4.69 -4.49 12.82
CA PRO A 382 5.25 -4.89 14.11
C PRO A 382 4.72 -6.24 14.60
N GLN A 383 3.48 -6.57 14.22
CA GLN A 383 2.84 -7.84 14.53
C GLN A 383 2.01 -8.30 13.32
N ALA A 384 1.60 -9.57 13.32
CA ALA A 384 0.66 -10.07 12.33
C ALA A 384 -0.70 -9.37 12.48
N MET A 385 -1.32 -9.08 11.35
CA MET A 385 -2.66 -8.47 11.30
C MET A 385 -3.67 -9.36 12.06
N PRO A 386 -4.45 -8.81 13.00
CA PRO A 386 -5.38 -9.60 13.80
C PRO A 386 -6.55 -10.09 12.96
N LYS A 387 -7.16 -11.21 13.37
CA LYS A 387 -8.39 -11.72 12.74
C LYS A 387 -9.58 -10.88 13.18
N MET A 388 -10.28 -10.23 12.25
CA MET A 388 -11.41 -9.36 12.53
C MET A 388 -12.66 -10.14 12.95
N HIS A 389 -13.25 -9.73 14.08
CA HIS A 389 -14.55 -10.18 14.58
C HIS A 389 -15.18 -9.11 15.49
N ASP A 390 -16.48 -9.24 15.79
CA ASP A 390 -17.30 -8.22 16.44
C ASP A 390 -16.87 -7.83 17.87
N ASN A 391 -16.21 -8.73 18.59
CA ASN A 391 -15.65 -8.45 19.92
C ASN A 391 -14.30 -7.70 19.92
N ILE A 392 -13.74 -7.36 18.75
CA ILE A 392 -12.51 -6.54 18.68
C ILE A 392 -12.86 -5.06 18.91
N PRO A 393 -11.96 -4.27 19.53
CA PRO A 393 -12.17 -2.84 19.73
C PRO A 393 -12.33 -2.05 18.44
N VAL A 394 -13.14 -0.99 18.48
CA VAL A 394 -13.43 -0.13 17.32
C VAL A 394 -12.20 0.59 16.79
N VAL A 395 -11.15 0.77 17.60
CA VAL A 395 -9.87 1.41 17.21
C VAL A 395 -9.27 0.82 15.92
N PHE A 396 -9.46 -0.47 15.65
CA PHE A 396 -8.97 -1.13 14.44
C PHE A 396 -9.68 -0.68 13.15
N GLY A 397 -10.83 -0.03 13.26
CA GLY A 397 -11.58 0.56 12.15
C GLY A 397 -11.43 2.09 12.05
N LEU A 398 -10.66 2.71 12.94
CA LEU A 398 -10.40 4.15 12.94
C LEU A 398 -9.06 4.42 12.25
N LEU A 399 -9.04 5.30 11.26
CA LEU A 399 -7.84 5.53 10.44
C LEU A 399 -6.85 6.46 11.16
N GLU A 400 -5.68 5.92 11.51
CA GLU A 400 -4.58 6.67 12.09
C GLU A 400 -3.24 5.98 11.75
N PRO A 401 -2.18 6.72 11.36
CA PRO A 401 -0.91 6.13 10.92
C PRO A 401 -0.04 5.61 12.08
N VAL A 402 -0.63 5.23 13.22
CA VAL A 402 0.09 4.71 14.39
C VAL A 402 -0.69 3.57 15.08
N ASN A 403 0.02 2.80 15.91
CA ASN A 403 -0.54 1.79 16.82
C ASN A 403 -1.47 0.76 16.14
N GLU A 404 -2.63 0.48 16.73
CA GLU A 404 -3.59 -0.53 16.25
C GLU A 404 -4.21 -0.16 14.90
N SER A 405 -4.36 1.12 14.63
CA SER A 405 -4.92 1.65 13.38
C SER A 405 -3.98 1.50 12.18
N LEU A 406 -2.68 1.25 12.42
CA LEU A 406 -1.67 1.02 11.38
C LEU A 406 -2.05 -0.12 10.43
N PHE A 407 -2.70 -1.17 10.94
CA PHE A 407 -3.15 -2.30 10.13
C PHE A 407 -4.17 -1.88 9.06
N LEU A 408 -5.07 -0.96 9.39
CA LEU A 408 -6.04 -0.41 8.45
C LEU A 408 -5.34 0.44 7.37
N CYS A 409 -4.38 1.27 7.77
CA CYS A 409 -3.56 2.04 6.83
C CYS A 409 -2.81 1.11 5.86
N ALA A 410 -2.24 0.02 6.37
CA ALA A 410 -1.53 -0.98 5.57
C ALA A 410 -2.44 -1.70 4.57
N ALA A 411 -3.65 -2.09 5.00
CA ALA A 411 -4.62 -2.74 4.13
C ALA A 411 -5.06 -1.82 2.98
N ILE A 412 -5.40 -0.56 3.28
CA ILE A 412 -5.82 0.42 2.27
C ILE A 412 -4.65 0.73 1.32
N ASP A 413 -3.45 0.97 1.84
CA ASP A 413 -2.25 1.25 1.04
C ASP A 413 -1.94 0.09 0.08
N PHE A 414 -1.93 -1.14 0.57
CA PHE A 414 -1.72 -2.33 -0.24
C PHE A 414 -2.72 -2.44 -1.40
N LEU A 415 -4.01 -2.28 -1.12
CA LEU A 415 -5.08 -2.39 -2.13
C LEU A 415 -5.02 -1.28 -3.17
N VAL A 416 -4.74 -0.05 -2.73
CA VAL A 416 -4.58 1.10 -3.64
C VAL A 416 -3.35 0.90 -4.52
N GLN A 417 -2.25 0.39 -3.97
CA GLN A 417 -1.04 0.07 -4.74
C GLN A 417 -1.33 -0.99 -5.82
N LEU A 418 -2.09 -2.05 -5.51
CA LEU A 418 -2.48 -3.05 -6.52
C LEU A 418 -3.25 -2.41 -7.69
N GLN A 419 -4.26 -1.59 -7.41
CA GLN A 419 -5.03 -0.92 -8.45
C GLN A 419 -4.18 0.05 -9.26
N ASN A 420 -3.44 0.93 -8.59
CA ASN A 420 -2.64 1.95 -9.27
C ASN A 420 -1.50 1.32 -10.07
N ALA A 421 -0.86 0.25 -9.58
CA ALA A 421 0.19 -0.46 -10.31
C ALA A 421 -0.36 -1.08 -11.61
N PHE A 422 -1.50 -1.77 -11.53
CA PHE A 422 -2.17 -2.31 -12.72
C PHE A 422 -2.51 -1.20 -13.72
N LEU A 423 -3.18 -0.13 -13.27
CA LEU A 423 -3.61 0.96 -14.14
C LEU A 423 -2.44 1.74 -14.75
N ASN A 424 -1.35 1.93 -14.01
CA ASN A 424 -0.15 2.61 -14.52
C ASN A 424 0.51 1.78 -15.62
N GLU A 425 0.67 0.46 -15.44
CA GLU A 425 1.20 -0.42 -16.48
C GLU A 425 0.32 -0.40 -17.75
N VAL A 426 -1.00 -0.31 -17.60
CA VAL A 426 -1.93 -0.18 -18.75
C VAL A 426 -1.71 1.12 -19.53
N VAL A 427 -1.43 2.23 -18.85
CA VAL A 427 -1.14 3.53 -19.49
C VAL A 427 0.22 3.54 -20.19
N GLU A 428 1.18 2.71 -19.75
CA GLU A 428 2.49 2.54 -20.38
C GLU A 428 2.45 1.75 -21.69
N ILE A 429 1.33 1.10 -22.03
CA ILE A 429 1.20 0.39 -23.32
C ILE A 429 1.41 1.38 -24.47
N PRO A 430 2.27 1.05 -25.46
CA PRO A 430 2.48 1.91 -26.62
C PRO A 430 1.18 2.19 -27.38
N LEU A 431 0.98 3.43 -27.80
CA LEU A 431 -0.23 3.79 -28.54
C LEU A 431 -0.31 3.03 -29.87
N LYS A 432 -1.55 2.80 -30.34
CA LYS A 432 -1.89 2.06 -31.57
C LYS A 432 -1.60 0.56 -31.53
N THR A 433 -0.97 0.02 -30.49
CA THR A 433 -0.79 -1.44 -30.35
C THR A 433 -2.02 -2.11 -29.75
N CYS A 434 -2.79 -1.41 -28.91
CA CYS A 434 -4.01 -1.93 -28.31
C CYS A 434 -5.25 -1.13 -28.74
N GLN A 435 -6.08 -1.74 -29.59
CA GLN A 435 -7.34 -1.12 -30.05
C GLN A 435 -8.39 -1.05 -28.92
N SER A 436 -8.32 -1.97 -27.96
CA SER A 436 -9.28 -2.10 -26.86
C SER A 436 -9.23 -0.91 -25.90
N LEU A 437 -8.09 -0.22 -25.81
CA LEU A 437 -7.87 0.95 -24.94
C LEU A 437 -8.14 2.30 -25.61
N LYS A 438 -8.69 2.30 -26.83
CA LYS A 438 -8.92 3.53 -27.61
C LYS A 438 -9.78 4.58 -26.87
N PHE A 439 -10.64 4.16 -25.95
CA PHE A 439 -11.44 5.07 -25.12
C PHE A 439 -10.62 5.92 -24.12
N LEU A 440 -9.35 5.56 -23.87
CA LEU A 440 -8.42 6.33 -23.03
C LEU A 440 -7.60 7.35 -23.81
N GLU A 441 -7.58 7.29 -25.14
CA GLU A 441 -6.77 8.19 -25.97
C GLU A 441 -7.30 9.62 -25.89
N LYS A 442 -6.45 10.54 -25.45
CA LYS A 442 -6.72 11.97 -25.55
C LYS A 442 -5.61 12.65 -26.36
N PRO A 443 -5.96 13.59 -27.26
CA PRO A 443 -4.96 14.39 -27.95
C PRO A 443 -4.30 15.35 -26.96
N THR A 444 -2.98 15.30 -26.85
CA THR A 444 -2.21 16.22 -26.02
C THR A 444 -1.66 17.32 -26.92
N ILE A 445 -2.00 18.58 -26.64
CA ILE A 445 -1.44 19.74 -27.35
C ILE A 445 -0.17 20.13 -26.59
N GLN A 446 1.01 19.87 -27.16
CA GLN A 446 2.23 20.49 -26.68
C GLN A 446 2.30 21.91 -27.24
N ASN A 447 2.50 22.89 -26.36
CA ASN A 447 2.76 24.26 -26.76
C ASN A 447 4.17 24.37 -27.32
N ASP A 448 4.26 25.16 -28.39
CA ASP A 448 5.42 25.64 -29.14
C ASP A 448 6.13 24.64 -30.10
N ASP A 449 5.99 24.99 -31.38
CA ASP A 449 6.90 24.76 -32.49
C ASP A 449 7.25 23.30 -32.87
N ASP A 450 6.23 22.46 -33.08
CA ASP A 450 6.07 21.62 -34.28
C ASP A 450 4.82 20.74 -34.19
N ARG A 451 4.08 20.60 -35.30
CA ARG A 451 2.75 19.94 -35.34
C ARG A 451 2.81 18.40 -35.24
N HIS A 452 3.36 17.86 -34.16
CA HIS A 452 3.15 16.47 -33.77
C HIS A 452 2.12 16.39 -32.64
N ILE A 453 0.85 16.15 -33.00
CA ILE A 453 -0.18 15.77 -32.02
C ILE A 453 0.22 14.39 -31.47
N GLN A 454 0.82 14.36 -30.29
CA GLN A 454 1.11 13.14 -29.58
C GLN A 454 -0.08 12.84 -28.67
N SER A 455 -0.93 11.88 -29.08
CA SER A 455 -1.94 11.33 -28.18
C SER A 455 -1.25 10.62 -27.01
N THR A 456 -1.90 10.53 -25.86
CA THR A 456 -1.47 9.65 -24.76
C THR A 456 -2.70 9.03 -24.10
N TYR A 457 -2.57 7.84 -23.51
CA TYR A 457 -3.62 7.30 -22.65
C TYR A 457 -3.71 8.15 -21.38
N HIS A 458 -4.92 8.57 -21.01
CA HIS A 458 -5.13 9.42 -19.84
C HIS A 458 -6.19 8.85 -18.91
N LEU A 459 -5.78 8.54 -17.68
CA LEU A 459 -6.67 8.16 -16.59
C LEU A 459 -6.94 9.34 -15.67
N LYS A 460 -8.18 9.43 -15.19
CA LYS A 460 -8.54 10.39 -14.15
C LYS A 460 -7.89 9.98 -12.83
N SER A 461 -7.45 10.96 -12.04
CA SER A 461 -7.06 10.71 -10.66
C SER A 461 -8.08 11.31 -9.69
N ILE A 462 -8.42 10.59 -8.63
CA ILE A 462 -9.42 10.97 -7.62
C ILE A 462 -8.93 10.65 -6.20
N THR A 463 -9.50 11.30 -5.19
CA THR A 463 -9.34 10.89 -3.79
C THR A 463 -10.29 9.74 -3.46
N LEU A 464 -9.94 8.94 -2.45
CA LEU A 464 -10.74 7.76 -2.09
C LEU A 464 -12.13 8.12 -1.57
N ASP A 465 -12.27 9.27 -0.88
CA ASP A 465 -13.57 9.79 -0.43
C ASP A 465 -14.55 10.09 -1.57
N ASN A 466 -14.01 10.46 -2.74
CA ASN A 466 -14.80 10.75 -3.94
C ASN A 466 -14.94 9.55 -4.87
N ALA A 467 -14.32 8.41 -4.55
CA ALA A 467 -14.35 7.22 -5.36
C ALA A 467 -15.70 6.51 -5.26
N LYS A 468 -16.41 6.40 -6.37
CA LYS A 468 -17.65 5.62 -6.43
C LYS A 468 -17.31 4.14 -6.61
N ARG A 469 -17.75 3.30 -5.66
CA ARG A 469 -17.55 1.84 -5.61
C ARG A 469 -17.66 1.14 -6.98
N SER A 470 -18.74 1.38 -7.72
CA SER A 470 -18.99 0.68 -8.99
C SER A 470 -18.23 1.24 -10.19
N LYS A 471 -17.75 2.48 -10.12
CA LYS A 471 -17.17 3.18 -11.28
C LYS A 471 -15.67 3.29 -11.22
N ASN A 472 -15.10 3.60 -10.06
CA ASN A 472 -13.69 4.00 -9.99
C ASN A 472 -12.75 2.93 -9.44
N ILE A 473 -13.29 1.94 -8.71
CA ILE A 473 -12.53 0.83 -8.12
C ILE A 473 -12.68 -0.41 -9.00
N ILE A 474 -11.60 -1.16 -9.18
CA ILE A 474 -11.61 -2.42 -9.93
C ILE A 474 -12.33 -3.49 -9.12
N SER A 475 -13.26 -4.18 -9.77
CA SER A 475 -13.96 -5.33 -9.21
C SER A 475 -13.82 -6.47 -10.20
N TYR A 476 -13.15 -7.54 -9.79
CA TYR A 476 -12.90 -8.71 -10.62
C TYR A 476 -13.19 -9.98 -9.81
N ASP A 477 -14.00 -10.87 -10.36
CA ASP A 477 -14.26 -12.19 -9.79
C ASP A 477 -13.64 -13.27 -10.67
N ASN A 478 -12.60 -13.91 -10.16
CA ASN A 478 -11.91 -15.00 -10.86
C ASN A 478 -12.78 -16.27 -11.01
N ARG A 479 -13.88 -16.40 -10.23
CA ARG A 479 -14.71 -17.61 -10.22
C ARG A 479 -15.74 -17.65 -11.36
N ASN A 480 -16.07 -16.51 -11.96
CA ASN A 480 -17.11 -16.37 -12.98
C ASN A 480 -16.58 -15.64 -14.23
N SER A 481 -15.54 -16.19 -14.84
CA SER A 481 -14.90 -15.58 -16.01
C SER A 481 -15.76 -15.78 -17.28
N GLU A 482 -16.83 -14.99 -17.38
CA GLU A 482 -17.71 -14.85 -18.55
C GLU A 482 -16.91 -14.65 -19.86
N ILE A 483 -15.67 -14.18 -19.77
CA ILE A 483 -14.72 -14.06 -20.88
C ILE A 483 -14.47 -15.40 -21.61
N PHE A 484 -14.61 -16.55 -20.95
CA PHE A 484 -14.43 -17.85 -21.61
C PHE A 484 -15.61 -18.26 -22.50
N ARG A 485 -16.71 -17.51 -22.49
CA ARG A 485 -17.78 -17.65 -23.50
C ARG A 485 -17.32 -17.30 -24.91
N PHE A 486 -16.19 -16.61 -25.05
CA PHE A 486 -15.54 -16.31 -26.33
C PHE A 486 -14.48 -17.34 -26.73
N SER A 487 -14.61 -18.58 -26.22
CA SER A 487 -13.82 -19.72 -26.64
C SER A 487 -14.58 -20.58 -27.66
N GLN A 488 -13.83 -21.20 -28.58
CA GLN A 488 -14.33 -22.14 -29.57
C GLN A 488 -13.48 -23.41 -29.53
N PHE A 489 -14.09 -24.55 -29.84
CA PHE A 489 -13.42 -25.85 -29.84
C PHE A 489 -13.26 -26.34 -31.28
N ASP A 490 -12.10 -26.91 -31.61
CA ASP A 490 -11.86 -27.50 -32.93
C ASP A 490 -12.90 -28.59 -33.19
N LEU A 491 -13.46 -28.67 -34.41
CA LEU A 491 -14.55 -29.57 -34.78
C LEU A 491 -14.12 -30.95 -35.30
N ARG A 492 -12.82 -31.15 -35.54
CA ARG A 492 -12.26 -32.42 -35.98
C ARG A 492 -12.35 -33.45 -34.85
N ILE A 493 -12.45 -34.73 -35.23
CA ILE A 493 -12.50 -35.85 -34.29
C ILE A 493 -11.12 -36.01 -33.66
N GLY A 494 -11.04 -36.22 -32.35
CA GLY A 494 -9.77 -36.28 -31.61
C GLY A 494 -9.25 -34.91 -31.17
N HIS A 495 -9.75 -33.83 -31.78
CA HIS A 495 -9.26 -32.47 -31.56
C HIS A 495 -10.22 -31.60 -30.73
N GLY A 496 -11.32 -32.16 -30.20
CA GLY A 496 -12.33 -31.40 -29.44
C GLY A 496 -11.80 -30.71 -28.18
N ARG A 497 -10.65 -31.14 -27.65
CA ARG A 497 -9.96 -30.51 -26.51
C ARG A 497 -9.11 -29.30 -26.89
N GLU A 498 -8.88 -29.06 -28.18
CA GLU A 498 -8.20 -27.84 -28.62
C GLU A 498 -9.14 -26.65 -28.51
N ILE A 499 -8.69 -25.64 -27.78
CA ILE A 499 -9.46 -24.42 -27.52
C ILE A 499 -8.80 -23.27 -28.28
N GLN A 500 -9.61 -22.56 -29.06
CA GLN A 500 -9.27 -21.29 -29.69
C GLN A 500 -9.99 -20.16 -28.96
N TYR A 501 -9.26 -19.12 -28.62
CA TYR A 501 -9.81 -17.96 -27.90
C TYR A 501 -9.90 -16.75 -28.84
N ASP A 502 -11.04 -16.07 -28.85
CA ASP A 502 -11.15 -14.75 -29.48
C ASP A 502 -10.47 -13.71 -28.59
N LEU A 503 -9.15 -13.62 -28.72
CA LEU A 503 -8.30 -12.73 -27.93
C LEU A 503 -8.74 -11.26 -28.04
N ARG A 504 -9.21 -10.85 -29.23
CA ARG A 504 -9.68 -9.49 -29.45
C ARG A 504 -10.94 -9.20 -28.64
N LYS A 505 -11.90 -10.11 -28.64
CA LYS A 505 -13.15 -9.93 -27.89
C LYS A 505 -12.89 -9.99 -26.39
N ILE A 506 -12.06 -10.94 -25.93
CA ILE A 506 -11.67 -11.07 -24.52
C ILE A 506 -10.94 -9.81 -24.03
N GLU A 507 -9.97 -9.31 -24.80
CA GLU A 507 -9.24 -8.07 -24.46
C GLU A 507 -10.19 -6.87 -24.35
N ALA A 508 -11.15 -6.75 -25.27
CA ALA A 508 -12.13 -5.67 -25.24
C ALA A 508 -13.05 -5.72 -24.02
N GLU A 509 -13.58 -6.89 -23.67
CA GLU A 509 -14.45 -7.05 -22.49
C GLU A 509 -13.67 -6.79 -21.19
N LEU A 510 -12.45 -7.33 -21.06
CA LEU A 510 -11.61 -7.07 -19.89
C LEU A 510 -11.21 -5.60 -19.78
N ALA A 511 -10.93 -4.92 -20.89
CA ALA A 511 -10.62 -3.49 -20.87
C ALA A 511 -11.85 -2.67 -20.41
N LEU A 512 -13.05 -3.06 -20.82
CA LEU A 512 -14.29 -2.44 -20.35
C LEU A 512 -14.56 -2.70 -18.86
N GLU A 513 -14.31 -3.91 -18.37
CA GLU A 513 -14.56 -4.26 -16.97
C GLU A 513 -13.52 -3.65 -16.02
N LEU A 514 -12.24 -3.76 -16.38
CA LEU A 514 -11.10 -3.48 -15.49
C LEU A 514 -10.50 -2.08 -15.63
N VAL A 515 -10.82 -1.36 -16.71
CA VAL A 515 -10.16 -0.07 -17.01
C VAL A 515 -11.15 1.05 -17.31
N HIS A 516 -12.27 0.76 -17.98
CA HIS A 516 -13.27 1.79 -18.29
C HIS A 516 -13.82 2.45 -17.02
N GLU A 517 -13.86 3.79 -17.02
CA GLU A 517 -14.21 4.66 -15.88
C GLU A 517 -13.36 4.50 -14.59
N LYS A 518 -12.38 3.58 -14.58
CA LYS A 518 -11.47 3.40 -13.45
C LYS A 518 -10.53 4.59 -13.31
N SER A 519 -10.07 4.84 -12.10
CA SER A 519 -9.29 6.03 -11.78
C SER A 519 -8.12 5.69 -10.87
N LEU A 520 -7.04 6.44 -11.04
CA LEU A 520 -5.91 6.40 -10.12
C LEU A 520 -6.33 7.02 -8.80
N ILE A 521 -6.01 6.37 -7.69
CA ILE A 521 -6.34 6.85 -6.36
C ILE A 521 -5.16 7.66 -5.83
N LYS A 522 -5.40 8.93 -5.51
CA LYS A 522 -4.42 9.87 -4.95
C LYS A 522 -4.47 9.85 -3.43
N ALA A 523 -3.29 9.99 -2.82
CA ALA A 523 -3.16 10.33 -1.42
C ALA A 523 -3.65 11.77 -1.19
N VAL A 524 -4.20 12.03 0.00
CA VAL A 524 -4.71 13.34 0.42
C VAL A 524 -3.58 14.13 1.06
N GLU A 525 -3.12 13.71 2.24
CA GLU A 525 -2.03 14.33 3.00
C GLU A 525 -1.20 13.25 3.72
N LYS A 526 0.10 13.50 3.94
CA LYS A 526 1.03 12.59 4.67
C LYS A 526 0.98 11.13 4.19
N GLU A 527 0.82 10.92 2.88
CA GLU A 527 0.75 9.59 2.24
C GLU A 527 -0.48 8.73 2.64
N LEU A 528 -1.50 9.32 3.27
CA LEU A 528 -2.76 8.66 3.57
C LEU A 528 -3.78 8.84 2.44
N TYR A 529 -4.64 7.84 2.25
CA TYR A 529 -5.66 7.84 1.19
C TYR A 529 -7.05 8.33 1.65
N LEU A 530 -7.26 8.44 2.96
CA LEU A 530 -8.47 8.93 3.62
C LEU A 530 -8.08 9.95 4.68
N GLU A 531 -9.02 10.80 5.09
CA GLU A 531 -8.82 11.74 6.20
C GLU A 531 -8.56 10.97 7.52
N PRO A 532 -7.54 11.37 8.32
CA PRO A 532 -7.32 10.78 9.63
C PRO A 532 -8.53 10.94 10.56
N PHE A 533 -8.79 9.93 11.38
CA PHE A 533 -9.84 9.97 12.38
C PHE A 533 -9.49 10.96 13.50
N VAL A 534 -10.48 11.72 13.98
CA VAL A 534 -10.30 12.72 15.03
C VAL A 534 -11.07 12.30 16.29
N TYR A 535 -10.33 12.06 17.37
CA TYR A 535 -10.90 11.72 18.68
C TYR A 535 -11.44 12.96 19.40
N HIS A 536 -12.40 12.75 20.30
CA HIS A 536 -12.88 13.80 21.20
C HIS A 536 -11.72 14.34 22.07
N LYS A 537 -11.65 15.66 22.30
CA LYS A 537 -10.58 16.38 23.02
C LYS A 537 -9.20 16.37 22.35
N GLU A 538 -9.08 15.78 21.16
CA GLU A 538 -7.84 15.77 20.37
C GLU A 538 -7.91 16.73 19.16
N MET A 539 -8.88 17.67 19.14
CA MET A 539 -8.99 18.69 18.09
C MET A 539 -7.66 19.43 17.87
N PHE A 540 -7.01 19.84 18.95
CA PHE A 540 -5.73 20.55 18.90
C PHE A 540 -4.55 19.63 18.54
N SER A 541 -4.63 18.33 18.76
CA SER A 541 -3.62 17.37 18.27
C SER A 541 -3.60 17.29 16.75
N GLY A 542 -4.79 17.37 16.11
CA GLY A 542 -4.93 17.37 14.64
C GLY A 542 -4.73 18.75 14.00
N SER A 543 -5.03 19.83 14.73
CA SER A 543 -4.94 21.20 14.24
C SER A 543 -4.59 22.16 15.38
N MET A 544 -3.33 22.18 15.79
CA MET A 544 -2.83 22.98 16.93
C MET A 544 -3.20 24.48 16.83
N THR A 545 -3.38 24.98 15.61
CA THR A 545 -3.60 26.38 15.26
C THR A 545 -5.05 26.73 14.93
N ILE A 546 -6.01 25.83 15.16
CA ILE A 546 -7.41 25.98 14.68
C ILE A 546 -8.07 27.30 15.10
N LEU A 547 -7.83 27.78 16.33
CA LEU A 547 -8.38 29.04 16.80
C LEU A 547 -7.80 30.24 16.02
N SER A 548 -6.48 30.24 15.78
CA SER A 548 -5.81 31.27 14.98
C SER A 548 -6.26 31.27 13.53
N GLU A 549 -6.55 30.08 12.98
CA GLU A 549 -7.06 29.93 11.62
C GLU A 549 -8.47 30.49 11.51
N ILE A 550 -9.34 30.24 12.49
CA ILE A 550 -10.68 30.81 12.51
C ILE A 550 -10.64 32.33 12.68
N LYS A 551 -9.76 32.87 13.54
CA LYS A 551 -9.52 34.32 13.65
C LYS A 551 -9.03 34.94 12.31
N LYS A 552 -8.29 34.19 11.49
CA LYS A 552 -7.89 34.62 10.14
C LYS A 552 -9.03 34.52 9.12
N LEU A 553 -9.93 33.55 9.29
CA LEU A 553 -11.10 33.37 8.40
C LEU A 553 -12.19 34.41 8.66
N MET A 554 -12.42 34.79 9.92
CA MET A 554 -13.45 35.75 10.30
C MET A 554 -13.08 36.58 11.55
N PRO A 555 -13.51 37.86 11.62
CA PRO A 555 -13.32 38.69 12.82
C PRO A 555 -13.94 38.03 14.06
N GLN A 556 -13.19 38.00 15.15
CA GLN A 556 -13.66 37.52 16.46
C GLN A 556 -13.77 38.69 17.45
N GLU A 557 -14.83 38.69 18.25
CA GLU A 557 -15.16 39.69 19.27
C GLU A 557 -15.33 39.02 20.64
N HIS A 558 -15.12 39.78 21.72
CA HIS A 558 -15.39 39.30 23.07
C HIS A 558 -16.89 39.09 23.30
N ILE A 559 -17.23 38.15 24.18
CA ILE A 559 -18.61 37.93 24.59
C ILE A 559 -19.10 39.15 25.40
N PRO A 560 -20.25 39.75 25.03
CA PRO A 560 -20.88 40.79 25.85
C PRO A 560 -21.12 40.34 27.30
N GLU A 561 -20.83 41.19 28.28
CA GLU A 561 -20.85 40.82 29.71
C GLU A 561 -22.24 40.35 30.20
N ASP A 562 -23.31 40.91 29.63
CA ASP A 562 -24.70 40.47 29.87
C ASP A 562 -24.95 39.02 29.43
N LYS A 563 -24.33 38.60 28.32
CA LYS A 563 -24.40 37.22 27.81
C LYS A 563 -23.44 36.27 28.53
N LYS A 564 -22.29 36.78 28.98
CA LYS A 564 -21.29 36.02 29.74
C LYS A 564 -21.84 35.54 31.08
N ALA A 565 -22.66 36.36 31.75
CA ALA A 565 -23.32 36.01 33.00
C ALA A 565 -24.24 34.78 32.91
N ILE A 566 -24.71 34.41 31.71
CA ILE A 566 -25.51 33.21 31.46
C ILE A 566 -24.67 31.93 31.66
N PHE A 567 -23.37 31.98 31.35
CA PHE A 567 -22.45 30.84 31.44
C PHE A 567 -21.74 30.76 32.79
N VAL A 568 -21.48 31.92 33.44
CA VAL A 568 -20.77 32.01 34.73
C VAL A 568 -21.71 31.86 35.94
N GLY A 569 -23.04 31.92 35.75
CA GLY A 569 -24.03 31.67 36.80
C GLY A 569 -24.36 32.87 37.70
N THR A 570 -23.99 34.09 37.30
CA THR A 570 -24.27 35.33 38.04
C THR A 570 -25.60 36.00 37.70
N TYR A 571 -26.44 35.38 36.86
CA TYR A 571 -27.69 35.97 36.39
C TYR A 571 -28.80 35.95 37.46
N SER A 572 -28.75 36.89 38.40
CA SER A 572 -29.86 37.21 39.30
C SER A 572 -30.88 38.09 38.56
N SER A 573 -31.82 37.44 37.85
CA SER A 573 -33.03 38.16 37.42
C SER A 573 -33.84 38.54 38.66
N TYR A 574 -33.97 39.84 38.93
CA TYR A 574 -34.95 40.36 39.87
C TYR A 574 -36.36 39.93 39.43
N GLY A 575 -36.88 38.85 40.01
CA GLY A 575 -38.28 38.45 39.85
C GLY A 575 -38.53 36.95 39.75
N ASN A 576 -38.31 36.19 40.82
CA ASN A 576 -39.29 35.27 41.43
C ASN A 576 -38.61 34.41 42.51
N TYR A 577 -39.29 34.27 43.64
CA TYR A 577 -38.88 33.38 44.73
C TYR A 577 -39.03 31.91 44.30
N GLY A 578 -37.97 31.11 44.46
CA GLY A 578 -38.06 29.65 44.42
C GLY A 578 -36.75 28.96 44.02
N GLU A 579 -36.12 28.31 44.99
CA GLU A 579 -35.14 27.22 44.88
C GLU A 579 -33.70 27.50 44.39
N GLY A 580 -32.78 27.41 45.35
CA GLY A 580 -31.47 26.74 45.25
C GLY A 580 -30.54 27.12 44.08
N GLY A 581 -29.54 27.95 44.38
CA GLY A 581 -28.42 28.17 43.47
C GLY A 581 -27.73 26.86 43.07
N SER A 582 -27.83 26.51 41.79
CA SER A 582 -26.97 25.52 41.14
C SER A 582 -26.28 26.20 39.96
N SER A 583 -25.01 25.85 39.73
CA SER A 583 -24.19 26.41 38.65
C SER A 583 -24.87 26.24 37.29
N ALA A 584 -25.01 27.32 36.52
CA ALA A 584 -25.77 27.34 35.27
C ALA A 584 -25.22 26.43 34.14
N LEU A 585 -24.05 25.79 34.33
CA LEU A 585 -23.38 24.92 33.37
C LEU A 585 -23.39 23.47 33.87
N GLU A 586 -24.55 22.79 33.76
CA GLU A 586 -24.73 21.41 34.26
C GLU A 586 -23.80 20.38 33.60
N ASN A 587 -23.37 20.61 32.36
CA ASN A 587 -22.48 19.69 31.62
C ASN A 587 -21.49 20.43 30.68
N PRO A 588 -20.40 21.02 31.20
CA PRO A 588 -19.45 21.78 30.38
C PRO A 588 -18.68 20.93 29.36
N LYS A 589 -18.51 19.62 29.61
CA LYS A 589 -17.82 18.69 28.70
C LYS A 589 -18.57 18.55 27.39
N GLU A 590 -19.88 18.39 27.46
CA GLU A 590 -20.75 18.24 26.28
C GLU A 590 -20.78 19.51 25.43
N LEU A 591 -20.78 20.69 26.08
CA LEU A 591 -20.69 21.97 25.38
C LEU A 591 -19.33 22.13 24.68
N LEU A 592 -18.22 21.72 25.31
CA LEU A 592 -16.91 21.71 24.65
C LEU A 592 -16.90 20.81 23.42
N SER A 593 -17.43 19.58 23.52
CA SER A 593 -17.53 18.68 22.35
C SER A 593 -18.31 19.33 21.21
N ALA A 594 -19.43 20.00 21.52
CA ALA A 594 -20.23 20.69 20.53
C ALA A 594 -19.46 21.84 19.87
N LEU A 595 -18.72 22.63 20.66
CA LEU A 595 -17.89 23.73 20.14
C LEU A 595 -16.72 23.23 19.30
N GLU A 596 -16.05 22.14 19.68
CA GLU A 596 -14.97 21.51 18.89
C GLU A 596 -15.47 21.11 17.50
N ILE A 597 -16.64 20.48 17.43
CA ILE A 597 -17.27 20.12 16.15
C ILE A 597 -17.54 21.39 15.32
N ILE A 598 -18.13 22.43 15.92
CA ILE A 598 -18.45 23.68 15.21
C ILE A 598 -17.18 24.34 14.66
N LEU A 599 -16.11 24.44 15.47
CA LEU A 599 -14.82 25.02 15.04
C LEU A 599 -14.22 24.23 13.87
N CYS A 600 -14.23 22.88 13.95
CA CYS A 600 -13.73 22.04 12.86
C CYS A 600 -14.55 22.21 11.58
N PHE A 601 -15.88 22.30 11.68
CA PHE A 601 -16.75 22.56 10.53
C PHE A 601 -16.49 23.94 9.93
N LEU A 602 -16.37 24.99 10.73
CA LEU A 602 -16.05 26.35 10.26
C LEU A 602 -14.73 26.41 9.49
N LYS A 603 -13.70 25.69 9.97
CA LYS A 603 -12.44 25.53 9.25
C LYS A 603 -12.63 24.87 7.88
N ARG A 604 -13.42 23.78 7.82
CA ARG A 604 -13.66 23.02 6.57
C ARG A 604 -14.52 23.78 5.56
N THR A 605 -15.53 24.52 6.01
CA THR A 605 -16.45 25.27 5.14
C THR A 605 -15.89 26.62 4.70
N SER A 606 -14.67 26.99 5.15
CA SER A 606 -14.06 28.31 4.93
C SER A 606 -14.90 29.47 5.50
N GLY A 607 -15.62 29.20 6.59
CA GLY A 607 -16.41 30.20 7.32
C GLY A 607 -17.86 30.38 6.84
N SER A 608 -18.54 31.29 7.52
CA SER A 608 -19.87 31.80 7.18
C SER A 608 -19.91 33.28 7.55
N ASP A 609 -21.03 33.97 7.31
CA ASP A 609 -21.17 35.36 7.76
C ASP A 609 -21.02 35.40 9.29
N TYR A 610 -20.08 36.22 9.79
CA TYR A 610 -19.70 36.28 11.20
C TYR A 610 -20.82 36.79 12.10
N ASP A 611 -21.82 37.48 11.52
CA ASP A 611 -23.05 37.90 12.19
C ASP A 611 -24.14 36.81 12.23
N THR A 612 -23.92 35.65 11.60
CA THR A 612 -24.84 34.50 11.69
C THR A 612 -24.88 33.98 13.13
N LEU A 613 -26.08 33.66 13.63
CA LEU A 613 -26.23 33.02 14.94
C LEU A 613 -25.58 31.63 14.91
N ILE A 614 -24.91 31.24 16.01
CA ILE A 614 -24.31 29.90 16.11
C ILE A 614 -25.39 28.81 15.89
N THR A 615 -26.59 29.02 16.42
CA THR A 615 -27.73 28.11 16.24
C THR A 615 -28.22 28.04 14.80
N GLU A 616 -28.27 29.18 14.10
CA GLU A 616 -28.65 29.23 12.69
C GLU A 616 -27.60 28.54 11.80
N TYR A 617 -26.31 28.71 12.12
CA TYR A 617 -25.23 28.00 11.43
C TYR A 617 -25.35 26.48 11.62
N ILE A 618 -25.61 26.02 12.84
CA ILE A 618 -25.89 24.60 13.13
C ILE A 618 -27.09 24.10 12.30
N GLU A 619 -28.18 24.87 12.22
CA GLU A 619 -29.37 24.47 11.47
C GLU A 619 -29.14 24.41 9.94
N ASN A 620 -28.37 25.35 9.40
CA ASN A 620 -28.12 25.48 7.96
C ASN A 620 -27.07 24.49 7.43
N TRP A 621 -25.97 24.30 8.16
CA TRP A 621 -24.82 23.51 7.70
C TRP A 621 -24.74 22.13 8.36
N MET A 622 -25.29 21.96 9.57
CA MET A 622 -25.24 20.70 10.30
C MET A 622 -26.63 20.06 10.33
N LYS A 623 -26.98 19.26 9.30
CA LYS A 623 -28.10 18.31 9.34
C LYS A 623 -27.88 17.15 10.34
N LEU A 624 -27.12 17.37 11.41
CA LEU A 624 -26.85 16.39 12.45
C LEU A 624 -28.01 16.47 13.46
N ALA A 625 -28.86 15.45 13.47
CA ALA A 625 -29.83 15.21 14.54
C ALA A 625 -29.16 15.24 15.94
N VAL A 626 -27.87 14.93 16.00
CA VAL A 626 -27.07 14.75 17.23
C VAL A 626 -26.90 16.01 18.08
N LEU A 627 -26.67 17.19 17.50
CA LEU A 627 -26.63 18.44 18.29
C LEU A 627 -28.02 18.87 18.76
N LYS A 628 -29.09 18.41 18.08
CA LYS A 628 -30.49 18.69 18.42
C LYS A 628 -31.05 17.71 19.46
N GLU A 629 -30.58 16.46 19.47
CA GLU A 629 -30.92 15.43 20.46
C GLU A 629 -30.28 15.72 21.84
N ASN A 630 -29.11 16.40 21.84
CA ASN A 630 -28.43 16.90 23.04
C ASN A 630 -29.15 18.13 23.62
N ASN A 631 -30.21 17.85 24.35
CA ASN A 631 -31.22 18.81 24.82
C ASN A 631 -30.71 20.01 25.63
N ASN A 632 -29.51 20.01 26.21
CA ASN A 632 -29.07 21.07 27.13
C ASN A 632 -28.10 22.06 26.49
N SER A 633 -27.08 21.57 25.78
CA SER A 633 -26.05 22.42 25.15
C SER A 633 -26.63 23.33 24.06
N TYR A 634 -27.51 22.80 23.21
CA TYR A 634 -28.19 23.60 22.18
C TYR A 634 -29.14 24.64 22.77
N LYS A 635 -29.88 24.29 23.84
CA LYS A 635 -30.76 25.25 24.55
C LYS A 635 -29.98 26.37 25.20
N LEU A 636 -28.80 26.10 25.75
CA LEU A 636 -27.90 27.11 26.29
C LEU A 636 -27.40 28.08 25.20
N LEU A 637 -26.95 27.55 24.06
CA LEU A 637 -26.54 28.38 22.91
C LEU A 637 -27.69 29.24 22.38
N LEU A 638 -28.90 28.67 22.31
CA LEU A 638 -30.11 29.35 21.88
C LEU A 638 -30.54 30.47 22.84
N LYS A 639 -30.39 30.25 24.16
CA LYS A 639 -30.65 31.26 25.19
C LYS A 639 -29.62 32.40 25.16
N ALA A 640 -28.36 32.09 24.89
CA ALA A 640 -27.28 33.09 24.85
C ALA A 640 -27.34 33.98 23.59
N GLY A 641 -27.90 33.49 22.48
CA GLY A 641 -28.04 34.26 21.25
C GLY A 641 -26.70 34.80 20.74
N LEU A 642 -25.66 33.96 20.78
CA LEU A 642 -24.31 34.32 20.32
C LEU A 642 -24.18 34.09 18.81
N GLN A 643 -23.44 34.99 18.17
CA GLN A 643 -23.06 34.92 16.75
C GLN A 643 -21.69 34.26 16.57
N LEU A 644 -21.36 33.83 15.35
CA LEU A 644 -20.08 33.17 15.02
C LEU A 644 -18.85 34.02 15.36
N LYS A 645 -18.94 35.35 15.36
CA LYS A 645 -17.87 36.23 15.84
C LYS A 645 -17.50 36.05 17.32
N HIS A 646 -18.31 35.37 18.12
CA HIS A 646 -18.01 35.10 19.54
C HIS A 646 -17.54 33.66 19.80
N ILE A 647 -17.39 32.82 18.78
CA ILE A 647 -17.19 31.37 18.94
C ILE A 647 -15.87 31.03 19.64
N VAL A 648 -14.79 31.75 19.34
CA VAL A 648 -13.49 31.53 19.97
C VAL A 648 -13.53 31.96 21.44
N ALA A 649 -14.09 33.13 21.72
CA ALA A 649 -14.25 33.62 23.09
C ALA A 649 -15.16 32.69 23.93
N LEU A 650 -16.16 32.06 23.31
CA LEU A 650 -17.02 31.07 23.97
C LEU A 650 -16.28 29.77 24.27
N TYR A 651 -15.48 29.28 23.32
CA TYR A 651 -14.65 28.11 23.55
C TYR A 651 -13.71 28.31 24.74
N GLU A 652 -12.97 29.43 24.74
CA GLU A 652 -12.03 29.77 25.81
C GLU A 652 -12.71 29.95 27.17
N LEU A 653 -13.92 30.53 27.20
CA LEU A 653 -14.69 30.69 28.43
C LEU A 653 -15.07 29.33 29.05
N VAL A 654 -15.59 28.41 28.24
CA VAL A 654 -16.00 27.08 28.72
C VAL A 654 -14.79 26.23 29.08
N GLU A 655 -13.70 26.34 28.31
CA GLU A 655 -12.39 25.73 28.59
C GLU A 655 -11.87 26.16 29.97
N GLU A 656 -11.93 27.46 30.28
CA GLU A 656 -11.48 27.99 31.57
C GLU A 656 -12.28 27.46 32.77
N HIS A 657 -13.58 27.18 32.59
CA HIS A 657 -14.44 26.60 33.64
C HIS A 657 -14.15 25.14 33.96
N VAL A 658 -13.68 24.34 32.99
CA VAL A 658 -13.31 22.93 33.22
C VAL A 658 -11.86 22.75 33.64
N ALA A 659 -11.07 23.80 33.47
CA ALA A 659 -9.63 23.74 33.48
C ALA A 659 -9.03 23.27 34.81
N ASP A 660 -9.55 23.73 35.95
CA ASP A 660 -9.04 23.33 37.26
C ASP A 660 -9.27 21.84 37.55
N VAL A 661 -10.38 21.28 37.07
CA VAL A 661 -10.66 19.84 37.20
C VAL A 661 -9.74 19.05 36.26
N VAL A 662 -9.62 19.49 35.01
CA VAL A 662 -8.85 18.78 33.96
C VAL A 662 -7.34 18.81 34.23
N ALA A 663 -6.81 19.91 34.77
CA ALA A 663 -5.38 20.04 35.08
C ALA A 663 -4.91 18.97 36.08
N THR A 664 -5.77 18.50 36.99
CA THR A 664 -5.42 17.45 37.96
C THR A 664 -5.26 16.05 37.35
N CYS A 665 -5.70 15.85 36.11
CA CYS A 665 -5.62 14.57 35.38
C CYS A 665 -4.41 14.47 34.44
N ILE A 666 -3.45 15.38 34.50
CA ILE A 666 -2.28 15.40 33.62
C ILE A 666 -1.34 14.19 33.90
N PRO A 667 -0.73 13.55 32.88
CA PRO A 667 0.25 12.48 33.08
C PRO A 667 1.42 12.88 34.00
N GLN A 668 1.90 11.94 34.82
CA GLN A 668 2.97 12.17 35.79
C GLN A 668 4.28 12.68 35.17
N LYS A 669 4.54 12.36 33.89
CA LYS A 669 5.73 12.84 33.14
C LYS A 669 5.78 14.38 32.97
N TYR A 670 4.66 15.08 33.18
CA TYR A 670 4.55 16.54 33.13
C TYR A 670 4.41 17.21 34.51
N GLN A 671 4.73 16.47 35.58
CA GLN A 671 4.66 16.90 36.98
C GLN A 671 6.04 16.84 37.67
N GLU A 672 7.12 17.16 36.95
CA GLU A 672 8.46 17.22 37.53
C GLU A 672 8.55 18.37 38.54
N THR A 673 9.05 18.05 39.74
CA THR A 673 9.13 19.01 40.85
C THR A 673 10.05 20.18 40.53
N LEU A 674 9.60 21.40 40.86
CA LEU A 674 10.42 22.60 40.69
C LEU A 674 11.57 22.64 41.71
N GLY A 675 12.80 22.72 41.21
CA GLY A 675 13.96 23.05 42.03
C GLY A 675 13.93 24.50 42.53
N TYR A 676 14.64 24.78 43.61
CA TYR A 676 14.71 26.13 44.22
C TYR A 676 15.12 27.23 43.23
N SER A 677 16.07 26.94 42.34
CA SER A 677 16.51 27.89 41.32
C SER A 677 15.40 28.24 40.32
N LEU A 678 14.60 27.25 39.90
CA LEU A 678 13.49 27.47 38.96
C LEU A 678 12.34 28.25 39.61
N GLN A 679 12.05 27.99 40.89
CA GLN A 679 11.07 28.79 41.63
C GLN A 679 11.50 30.26 41.71
N GLN A 680 12.79 30.52 41.95
CA GLN A 680 13.31 31.88 41.96
C GLN A 680 13.23 32.54 40.57
N ASP A 681 13.56 31.81 39.51
CA ASP A 681 13.43 32.29 38.12
C ASP A 681 11.97 32.69 37.80
N ILE A 682 10.99 31.91 38.28
CA ILE A 682 9.56 32.22 38.12
C ILE A 682 9.19 33.49 38.90
N LEU A 683 9.59 33.61 40.17
CA LEU A 683 9.30 34.79 41.00
C LEU A 683 9.91 36.07 40.42
N ASP A 684 11.08 35.98 39.79
CA ASP A 684 11.74 37.11 39.15
C ASP A 684 11.08 37.54 37.83
N ALA A 685 10.47 36.57 37.12
CA ALA A 685 9.80 36.77 35.84
C ALA A 685 8.34 37.26 35.95
N VAL A 686 7.65 36.92 37.04
CA VAL A 686 6.19 37.05 37.17
C VAL A 686 5.80 38.17 38.15
N ASP A 687 4.76 38.92 37.80
CA ASP A 687 4.15 39.95 38.64
C ASP A 687 2.93 39.39 39.37
N PHE A 688 3.03 39.28 40.69
CA PHE A 688 1.96 38.83 41.57
C PHE A 688 1.18 39.98 42.23
N GLU A 689 1.61 41.24 42.07
CA GLU A 689 1.02 42.41 42.73
C GLU A 689 -0.05 43.12 41.88
N SER A 690 -0.05 42.93 40.56
CA SER A 690 -0.99 43.61 39.65
C SER A 690 -2.37 42.91 39.59
N LEU A 691 -3.34 43.45 40.33
CA LEU A 691 -4.76 43.10 40.23
C LEU A 691 -5.47 43.93 39.15
N GLU A 692 -6.00 43.22 38.15
CA GLU A 692 -7.15 43.63 37.34
C GLU A 692 -7.07 44.90 36.48
N GLN A 693 -8.06 45.01 35.59
CA GLN A 693 -8.11 45.85 34.41
C GLN A 693 -7.91 47.34 34.74
N GLY A 694 -6.92 47.93 34.08
CA GLY A 694 -6.87 49.37 33.82
C GLY A 694 -6.14 50.20 34.87
N GLU A 695 -4.81 50.20 34.80
CA GLU A 695 -3.99 51.41 35.05
C GLU A 695 -2.55 51.16 34.56
N GLN A 696 -2.38 50.99 33.24
CA GLN A 696 -1.06 51.18 32.62
C GLN A 696 -0.73 52.67 32.56
N ASN A 697 -0.37 53.25 33.71
CA ASN A 697 0.32 54.53 33.77
C ASN A 697 1.22 54.55 35.00
N GLN A 698 2.41 53.94 34.90
CA GLN A 698 3.65 54.55 35.39
C GLN A 698 4.92 53.74 35.10
N SER A 699 5.90 54.46 34.54
CA SER A 699 7.35 54.26 34.53
C SER A 699 7.93 52.90 34.12
N ASN A 700 8.55 52.92 32.93
CA ASN A 700 9.64 52.05 32.50
C ASN A 700 10.62 51.74 33.64
N LYS A 701 10.62 50.49 34.15
CA LYS A 701 11.88 49.74 34.40
C LYS A 701 11.76 48.25 34.70
N ASN A 702 10.59 47.67 35.01
CA ASN A 702 10.44 46.22 35.16
C ASN A 702 9.04 45.74 34.75
N LEU A 703 8.75 45.66 33.45
CA LEU A 703 7.58 44.90 33.01
C LEU A 703 7.85 43.41 33.24
N ARG A 704 7.16 42.82 34.21
CA ARG A 704 7.10 41.38 34.50
C ARG A 704 5.81 40.80 33.89
N ILE A 705 5.76 39.49 33.75
CA ILE A 705 4.58 38.79 33.18
C ILE A 705 3.47 38.74 34.23
N PRO A 706 2.24 39.20 33.97
CA PRO A 706 1.15 39.13 34.95
C PRO A 706 0.84 37.70 35.38
N ALA A 707 0.78 37.42 36.69
CA ALA A 707 0.61 36.07 37.24
C ALA A 707 -0.65 35.37 36.72
N LYS A 708 -1.78 36.08 36.69
CA LYS A 708 -3.05 35.54 36.18
C LYS A 708 -2.95 35.14 34.71
N ALA A 709 -2.26 35.93 33.89
CA ALA A 709 -2.07 35.61 32.48
C ALA A 709 -1.17 34.39 32.25
N PHE A 710 -0.09 34.28 33.04
CA PHE A 710 0.82 33.15 32.93
C PHE A 710 0.15 31.85 33.40
N ALA A 711 -0.61 31.90 34.50
CA ALA A 711 -1.43 30.79 34.95
C ALA A 711 -2.44 30.36 33.86
N THR A 712 -3.14 31.30 33.22
CA THR A 712 -4.05 31.01 32.10
C THR A 712 -3.32 30.37 30.91
N ALA A 713 -2.12 30.84 30.56
CA ALA A 713 -1.34 30.28 29.45
C ALA A 713 -0.89 28.84 29.72
N LEU A 714 -0.37 28.55 30.91
CA LEU A 714 0.00 27.20 31.33
C LEU A 714 -1.23 26.27 31.37
N LYS A 715 -2.33 26.77 31.93
CA LYS A 715 -3.62 26.06 32.01
C LYS A 715 -4.14 25.67 30.63
N ARG A 716 -4.16 26.60 29.67
CA ARG A 716 -4.53 26.34 28.26
C ARG A 716 -3.58 25.34 27.61
N PHE A 717 -2.26 25.49 27.82
CA PHE A 717 -1.28 24.55 27.26
C PHE A 717 -1.46 23.12 27.77
N ILE A 718 -1.73 22.95 29.08
CA ILE A 718 -2.03 21.65 29.68
C ILE A 718 -3.25 21.01 29.02
N ILE A 719 -4.36 21.74 28.91
CA ILE A 719 -5.65 21.20 28.44
C ILE A 719 -5.64 20.94 26.92
N ARG A 720 -5.05 21.84 26.14
CA ARG A 720 -5.05 21.75 24.68
C ARG A 720 -4.07 20.71 24.16
N TYR A 721 -2.97 20.48 24.88
CA TYR A 721 -1.85 19.69 24.33
C TYR A 721 -1.36 18.57 25.27
N LEU A 722 -1.23 18.80 26.58
CA LEU A 722 -0.58 17.80 27.45
C LEU A 722 -1.51 16.70 27.97
N THR A 723 -2.82 16.94 28.04
CA THR A 723 -3.80 15.95 28.52
C THR A 723 -4.12 14.89 27.48
N THR A 724 -3.98 15.19 26.19
CA THR A 724 -4.46 14.33 25.10
C THR A 724 -3.39 13.97 24.07
N ASN A 725 -2.30 14.74 23.94
CA ASN A 725 -1.25 14.46 22.97
C ASN A 725 -0.10 13.64 23.58
N GLU A 726 -0.02 12.36 23.23
CA GLU A 726 1.06 11.46 23.65
C GLU A 726 2.40 11.77 22.96
N SER A 727 2.41 12.55 21.87
CA SER A 727 3.60 12.81 21.05
C SER A 727 4.52 13.92 21.56
N ILE A 728 4.08 14.71 22.54
CA ILE A 728 4.90 15.81 23.11
C ILE A 728 5.96 15.23 24.05
N ILE A 729 7.20 15.63 23.83
CA ILE A 729 8.37 15.13 24.54
C ILE A 729 8.61 15.98 25.79
N GLU A 730 8.58 15.36 26.98
CA GLU A 730 8.67 16.06 28.26
C GLU A 730 10.00 16.81 28.49
N THR A 731 11.05 16.44 27.76
CA THR A 731 12.39 17.06 27.89
C THR A 731 12.58 18.34 27.08
N GLU A 732 11.65 18.68 26.20
CA GLU A 732 11.71 19.89 25.39
C GLU A 732 11.46 21.16 26.21
N ASP A 733 11.98 22.29 25.73
CA ASP A 733 11.85 23.58 26.40
C ASP A 733 10.44 24.14 26.21
N LEU A 734 9.80 24.55 27.31
CA LEU A 734 8.44 25.11 27.30
C LEU A 734 8.36 26.42 26.50
N MET A 735 9.49 27.11 26.36
CA MET A 735 9.63 28.34 25.58
C MET A 735 9.25 28.15 24.10
N TYR A 736 9.58 27.02 23.48
CA TYR A 736 9.22 26.79 22.07
C TYR A 736 7.70 26.89 21.83
N TYR A 737 6.92 26.38 22.77
CA TYR A 737 5.47 26.33 22.68
C TYR A 737 4.80 27.62 23.16
N LEU A 738 5.20 28.15 24.31
CA LEU A 738 4.53 29.31 24.89
C LEU A 738 5.08 30.65 24.37
N VAL A 739 6.27 30.70 23.78
CA VAL A 739 6.93 31.98 23.43
C VAL A 739 7.23 32.08 21.94
N GLU A 740 7.80 31.03 21.35
CA GLU A 740 8.20 31.05 19.93
C GLU A 740 7.04 30.75 18.99
N ASP A 741 6.18 29.79 19.34
CA ASP A 741 4.98 29.45 18.57
C ASP A 741 3.77 30.34 18.94
N GLU A 742 3.71 31.50 18.30
CA GLU A 742 2.59 32.45 18.49
C GLU A 742 1.24 31.92 18.01
N SER A 743 1.19 30.78 17.28
CA SER A 743 -0.03 30.27 16.67
C SER A 743 -0.86 29.36 17.59
N LEU A 744 -0.32 28.96 18.74
CA LEU A 744 -1.01 28.12 19.74
C LEU A 744 -2.03 28.89 20.60
N GLU A 745 -1.98 30.22 20.58
CA GLU A 745 -2.93 31.13 21.27
C GLU A 745 -3.19 30.77 22.74
N CYS A 746 -2.15 30.32 23.45
CA CYS A 746 -2.24 30.01 24.88
C CYS A 746 -2.32 31.28 25.72
N TRP A 747 -1.70 32.39 25.30
CA TRP A 747 -1.72 33.64 26.05
C TRP A 747 -3.00 34.44 25.82
N PRO A 748 -3.52 35.14 26.85
CA PRO A 748 -4.59 36.11 26.67
C PRO A 748 -4.16 37.29 25.75
N ASP A 749 -5.09 37.77 24.92
CA ASP A 749 -4.83 38.80 23.90
C ASP A 749 -4.35 40.16 24.46
N TRP A 750 -4.56 40.42 25.75
CA TRP A 750 -4.20 41.68 26.42
C TRP A 750 -2.75 41.75 26.92
N VAL A 751 -1.99 40.66 26.86
CA VAL A 751 -0.58 40.61 27.33
C VAL A 751 0.37 41.05 26.21
N ASP A 752 1.30 41.95 26.52
CA ASP A 752 2.33 42.35 25.55
C ASP A 752 3.33 41.20 25.29
N LYS A 753 3.35 40.72 24.05
CA LYS A 753 4.25 39.68 23.54
C LYS A 753 5.73 39.97 23.78
N ARG A 754 6.13 41.25 23.80
CA ARG A 754 7.54 41.64 24.06
C ARG A 754 7.94 41.36 25.50
N VAL A 755 7.00 41.49 26.45
CA VAL A 755 7.24 41.18 27.86
C VAL A 755 7.43 39.68 28.02
N ILE A 756 6.59 38.88 27.37
CA ILE A 756 6.71 37.41 27.36
C ILE A 756 8.09 36.99 26.83
N LYS A 757 8.47 37.42 25.61
CA LYS A 757 9.75 37.03 24.99
C LYS A 757 10.98 37.41 25.81
N ASN A 758 10.94 38.53 26.52
CA ASN A 758 12.10 39.03 27.27
C ASN A 758 12.22 38.47 28.70
N LYS A 759 11.11 38.01 29.29
CA LYS A 759 11.06 37.64 30.72
C LYS A 759 10.72 36.20 30.99
N PHE A 760 10.26 35.43 29.99
CA PHE A 760 9.92 34.02 30.18
C PHE A 760 11.12 33.22 30.69
N PRO A 761 10.99 32.40 31.75
CA PRO A 761 12.09 31.58 32.25
C PRO A 761 12.56 30.53 31.23
N PRO A 762 13.79 30.63 30.67
CA PRO A 762 14.24 29.74 29.59
C PRO A 762 14.52 28.31 30.05
N SER A 763 14.77 28.13 31.35
CA SER A 763 15.08 26.83 31.95
C SER A 763 13.85 25.94 32.16
N LEU A 764 12.63 26.45 31.91
CA LEU A 764 11.40 25.68 32.06
C LEU A 764 11.25 24.69 30.91
N ARG A 765 11.05 23.43 31.28
CA ARG A 765 10.74 22.32 30.37
C ARG A 765 9.28 21.96 30.45
N ILE A 766 8.79 21.24 29.44
CA ILE A 766 7.42 20.72 29.41
C ILE A 766 7.14 19.84 30.64
N SER A 767 8.13 19.08 31.12
CA SER A 767 8.03 18.30 32.36
C SER A 767 7.64 19.11 33.60
N HIS A 768 7.94 20.41 33.66
CA HIS A 768 7.67 21.29 34.80
C HIS A 768 6.32 22.02 34.72
N THR A 769 5.54 21.82 33.66
CA THR A 769 4.37 22.67 33.34
C THR A 769 3.32 22.67 34.44
N PHE A 770 2.95 21.49 34.98
CA PHE A 770 1.91 21.39 36.00
C PHE A 770 2.35 22.00 37.34
N GLU A 771 3.56 21.69 37.79
CA GLU A 771 4.11 22.23 39.04
C GLU A 771 4.31 23.75 38.97
N THR A 772 4.66 24.28 37.79
CA THR A 772 4.70 25.75 37.55
C THR A 772 3.32 26.37 37.68
N TYR A 773 2.29 25.73 37.13
CA TYR A 773 0.91 26.19 37.26
C TYR A 773 0.45 26.19 38.73
N GLN A 774 0.69 25.10 39.47
CA GLN A 774 0.33 25.01 40.88
C GLN A 774 1.06 26.06 41.72
N PHE A 775 2.38 26.21 41.52
CA PHE A 775 3.18 27.19 42.24
C PHE A 775 2.67 28.63 42.04
N ILE A 776 2.33 29.01 40.81
CA ILE A 776 1.78 30.34 40.51
C ILE A 776 0.40 30.49 41.15
N LYS A 777 -0.47 29.47 41.06
CA LYS A 777 -1.82 29.50 41.64
C LYS A 777 -1.79 29.66 43.16
N GLU A 778 -0.99 28.84 43.85
CA GLU A 778 -0.81 28.91 45.30
C GLU A 778 -0.23 30.27 45.72
N THR A 779 0.74 30.80 44.97
CA THR A 779 1.33 32.11 45.26
C THR A 779 0.30 33.24 45.08
N ILE A 780 -0.57 33.17 44.07
CA ILE A 780 -1.71 34.11 43.93
C ILE A 780 -2.65 33.98 45.13
N GLU A 781 -3.03 32.76 45.53
CA GLU A 781 -3.95 32.50 46.66
C GLU A 781 -3.38 32.89 48.03
N VAL A 782 -2.06 32.94 48.20
CA VAL A 782 -1.38 33.36 49.46
C VAL A 782 -1.14 34.87 49.51
N THR A 783 -1.05 35.54 48.36
CA THR A 783 -0.81 36.99 48.26
C THR A 783 -2.11 37.80 48.44
N PHE A 784 -3.27 37.14 48.46
CA PHE A 784 -4.62 37.69 48.70
C PHE A 784 -5.32 36.96 49.84
#